data_AF-A0A847LK25-F1
#
_entry.id   AF-A0A847LK25-F1
#
_cell.length_a   1.000
_cell.length_b   1.000
_cell.length_c   1.000
_cell.angle_alpha   90.00
_cell.angle_beta   90.00
_cell.angle_gamma   90.00
#
_symmetry.space_group_name_H-M   'P 1'
#
loop_
_entity.id
_entity.type
_entity.pdbx_description
1 polymer ?
#
loop_
_entity_poly.entity_id
_entity_poly.type
_entity_poly.pdbx_seq_one_letter_code
_entity_poly.pdbx_strand_id
1 'polypeptide(L)'
;MNRTLRRTVAWCCLLLALINTPTPADAAPPPATKPLKGFSILLDPGHGGADSGAVGPTGLKESTANLRVATYLRMLLLADGASVTMTREGDQFLSLGDRVAIASRTNPDLFVSIHHNASLNKNVVNRAEVFYNGLDQGMSWLVGQAMVEGFKPRKGDMPTLLIPGGFFVLRNCPVPGVLTEAGYISLKPIERELKSAKGLTAEAQILRMAIRKAFSQPRLEAEVFTTRPAFVNTAFTRFIVSTSEPIAQARFRVTPPSRTEFAIERIPFGGTVYALYNTRPLPSGDYEVSMLFTGLKGSVSRTVKLPIRLELPPEGSVLMPVAPNIPAGLQGEFPLVLVLKDAFGRVNPRQMPFTARWGDRVIPGITGPDGKAVILLQLTGQETGPQAVEVNAEERVIARTAVEVAAPRGNLVIGQVFSGTSRTGLEKVRIQTSASRMVQTTAGGYFACEFPVIFRNLRLRLIPPAGYLPEERWIRMGTESVARPRFVFEPYAPRLQGRSIGIIAGRDLDPWVRPLVKGLMKCGVKVFRLPFPAGQEHPEYVAVTRANAMGTLDAVLSLKAETGPTLVMRHYHRGGAGKAIAEAVKKQLSADPAPVSAAVAAGSDYELGNTGATCLVVGIPALVPPQTNERVAEAFLNALQQQF
;
A
#
# COMPACT_ATOMS: atom_id res chain seq x y z
N MET A 1 -38.11 -66.89 -49.05
CA MET A 1 -38.10 -66.55 -47.60
C MET A 1 -39.36 -65.74 -47.29
N ASN A 2 -40.35 -66.35 -46.63
CA ASN A 2 -41.74 -65.90 -46.62
C ASN A 2 -41.98 -64.66 -45.73
N ARG A 3 -42.64 -63.63 -46.28
CA ARG A 3 -42.99 -62.36 -45.59
C ARG A 3 -43.90 -62.55 -44.37
N THR A 4 -44.56 -63.69 -44.25
CA THR A 4 -45.41 -64.09 -43.12
C THR A 4 -44.61 -64.51 -41.88
N LEU A 5 -43.39 -65.06 -42.02
CA LEU A 5 -42.58 -65.49 -40.88
C LEU A 5 -41.91 -64.32 -40.14
N ARG A 6 -41.69 -63.18 -40.82
CA ARG A 6 -41.12 -61.96 -40.21
C ARG A 6 -42.11 -61.18 -39.34
N ARG A 7 -43.42 -61.33 -39.56
CA ARG A 7 -44.45 -60.62 -38.77
C ARG A 7 -44.76 -61.33 -37.44
N THR A 8 -44.68 -62.65 -37.40
CA THR A 8 -44.97 -63.43 -36.18
C THR A 8 -43.83 -63.38 -35.16
N VAL A 9 -42.57 -63.32 -35.61
CA VAL A 9 -41.41 -63.18 -34.71
C VAL A 9 -41.28 -61.75 -34.16
N ALA A 10 -41.67 -60.73 -34.92
CA ALA A 10 -41.65 -59.33 -34.47
C ALA A 10 -42.70 -59.03 -33.37
N TRP A 11 -43.83 -59.74 -33.34
CA TRP A 11 -44.86 -59.57 -32.31
C TRP A 11 -44.56 -60.33 -31.00
N CYS A 12 -43.88 -61.48 -31.06
CA CYS A 12 -43.48 -62.19 -29.84
C CYS A 12 -42.33 -61.49 -29.08
N CYS A 13 -41.39 -60.84 -29.79
CA CYS A 13 -40.33 -60.06 -29.14
C CYS A 13 -40.81 -58.73 -28.56
N LEU A 14 -41.92 -58.16 -29.05
CA LEU A 14 -42.48 -56.92 -28.50
C LEU A 14 -43.34 -57.18 -27.24
N LEU A 15 -43.99 -58.35 -27.15
CA LEU A 15 -44.81 -58.72 -25.98
C LEU A 15 -43.99 -59.24 -24.79
N LEU A 16 -42.80 -59.82 -25.01
CA LEU A 16 -41.89 -60.23 -23.93
C LEU A 16 -41.01 -59.09 -23.38
N ALA A 17 -40.93 -57.95 -24.07
CA ALA A 17 -40.23 -56.75 -23.61
C ALA A 17 -41.10 -55.78 -22.79
N LEU A 18 -42.41 -56.04 -22.66
CA LEU A 18 -43.38 -55.18 -21.95
C LEU A 18 -43.81 -55.69 -20.56
N ILE A 19 -43.26 -56.82 -20.08
CA ILE A 19 -43.67 -57.43 -18.79
C ILE A 19 -42.55 -57.37 -17.73
N ASN A 20 -41.46 -56.63 -17.98
CA ASN A 20 -40.36 -56.52 -17.00
C ASN A 20 -39.68 -55.14 -16.99
N THR A 21 -40.44 -54.06 -17.21
CA THR A 21 -39.98 -52.71 -16.85
C THR A 21 -40.39 -52.45 -15.39
N PRO A 22 -39.44 -52.34 -14.43
CA PRO A 22 -39.79 -51.84 -13.11
C PRO A 22 -40.42 -50.45 -13.27
N THR A 23 -41.56 -50.26 -12.62
CA THR A 23 -42.25 -48.97 -12.54
C THR A 23 -41.27 -47.87 -12.08
N PRO A 24 -41.30 -46.66 -12.67
CA PRO A 24 -40.41 -45.55 -12.28
C PRO A 24 -40.91 -44.87 -10.99
N ALA A 25 -41.19 -45.66 -9.95
CA ALA A 25 -41.70 -45.20 -8.67
C ALA A 25 -40.70 -45.37 -7.51
N ASP A 26 -39.52 -45.96 -7.75
CA ASP A 26 -38.54 -46.22 -6.68
C ASP A 26 -37.09 -45.87 -7.02
N ALA A 27 -36.86 -45.08 -8.08
CA ALA A 27 -35.56 -44.45 -8.27
C ALA A 27 -35.44 -43.31 -7.25
N ALA A 28 -34.73 -43.56 -6.15
CA ALA A 28 -34.35 -42.52 -5.20
C ALA A 28 -33.81 -41.30 -5.97
N PRO A 29 -34.24 -40.07 -5.63
CA PRO A 29 -33.77 -38.88 -6.32
C PRO A 29 -32.24 -38.87 -6.28
N PRO A 30 -31.55 -38.52 -7.39
CA PRO A 30 -30.09 -38.43 -7.40
C PRO A 30 -29.67 -37.58 -6.20
N PRO A 31 -28.67 -38.02 -5.41
CA PRO A 31 -28.31 -37.34 -4.17
C PRO A 31 -28.10 -35.86 -4.48
N ALA A 32 -28.82 -35.01 -3.76
CA ALA A 32 -28.74 -33.56 -3.95
C ALA A 32 -27.27 -33.17 -3.92
N THR A 33 -26.75 -32.71 -5.07
CA THR A 33 -25.36 -32.27 -5.15
C THR A 33 -25.20 -31.17 -4.12
N LYS A 34 -24.21 -31.31 -3.23
CA LYS A 34 -23.83 -30.27 -2.27
C LYS A 34 -22.69 -29.46 -2.89
N PRO A 35 -22.99 -28.48 -3.77
CA PRO A 35 -21.99 -27.84 -4.62
C PRO A 35 -20.95 -27.04 -3.84
N LEU A 36 -21.21 -26.74 -2.57
CA LEU A 36 -20.30 -26.00 -1.71
C LEU A 36 -19.70 -26.87 -0.60
N LYS A 37 -19.83 -28.20 -0.67
CA LYS A 37 -19.24 -29.12 0.30
C LYS A 37 -17.73 -28.89 0.41
N GLY A 38 -17.24 -28.69 1.63
CA GLY A 38 -15.83 -28.48 1.93
C GLY A 38 -15.38 -27.02 1.88
N PHE A 39 -16.25 -26.08 1.48
CA PHE A 39 -15.96 -24.65 1.56
C PHE A 39 -16.54 -24.04 2.83
N SER A 40 -15.81 -23.08 3.38
CA SER A 40 -16.15 -22.26 4.54
C SER A 40 -16.45 -20.83 4.09
N ILE A 41 -17.58 -20.28 4.55
CA ILE A 41 -18.03 -18.93 4.19
C ILE A 41 -18.34 -18.19 5.49
N LEU A 42 -17.76 -17.01 5.65
CA LEU A 42 -18.10 -16.10 6.74
C LEU A 42 -19.04 -15.02 6.20
N LEU A 43 -20.25 -14.98 6.75
CA LEU A 43 -21.22 -13.92 6.49
C LEU A 43 -21.08 -12.83 7.54
N ASP A 44 -21.04 -11.59 7.10
CA ASP A 44 -20.94 -10.42 7.95
C ASP A 44 -22.17 -9.53 7.76
N PRO A 45 -23.22 -9.69 8.59
CA PRO A 45 -24.34 -8.76 8.57
C PRO A 45 -23.86 -7.40 9.10
N GLY A 46 -23.84 -6.39 8.23
CA GLY A 46 -23.39 -5.04 8.56
C GLY A 46 -24.11 -4.43 9.76
N HIS A 47 -23.45 -3.51 10.47
CA HIS A 47 -24.00 -2.79 11.63
C HIS A 47 -24.42 -3.73 12.79
N GLY A 48 -25.32 -3.28 13.67
CA GLY A 48 -25.90 -4.05 14.79
C GLY A 48 -25.83 -3.32 16.14
N GLY A 49 -26.79 -3.60 17.01
CA GLY A 49 -26.88 -3.05 18.36
C GLY A 49 -26.98 -1.52 18.35
N ALA A 50 -25.97 -0.86 18.92
CA ALA A 50 -25.90 0.61 18.98
C ALA A 50 -25.72 1.28 17.60
N ASP A 51 -25.27 0.54 16.59
CA ASP A 51 -25.18 1.01 15.21
C ASP A 51 -26.36 0.44 14.42
N SER A 52 -27.39 1.25 14.16
CA SER A 52 -28.54 0.79 13.39
C SER A 52 -28.26 0.63 11.90
N GLY A 53 -27.15 1.19 11.41
CA GLY A 53 -26.99 1.57 10.01
C GLY A 53 -28.04 2.61 9.60
N ALA A 54 -28.33 2.67 8.30
CA ALA A 54 -29.39 3.52 7.79
C ALA A 54 -30.77 3.10 8.30
N VAL A 55 -31.73 4.04 8.27
CA VAL A 55 -33.12 3.78 8.65
C VAL A 55 -34.03 4.14 7.47
N GLY A 56 -34.82 3.16 7.03
CA GLY A 56 -35.76 3.33 5.93
C GLY A 56 -36.95 4.24 6.29
N PRO A 57 -37.71 4.72 5.29
CA PRO A 57 -38.84 5.64 5.48
C PRO A 57 -39.92 5.20 6.46
N THR A 58 -40.10 3.89 6.70
CA THR A 58 -41.07 3.32 7.65
C THR A 58 -40.43 2.80 8.93
N GLY A 59 -39.15 3.11 9.17
CA GLY A 59 -38.43 2.75 10.39
C GLY A 59 -37.67 1.41 10.33
N LEU A 60 -37.56 0.74 9.17
CA LEU A 60 -36.73 -0.45 9.06
C LEU A 60 -35.25 -0.06 9.22
N LYS A 61 -34.59 -0.60 10.25
CA LYS A 61 -33.14 -0.47 10.43
C LYS A 61 -32.40 -1.35 9.43
N GLU A 62 -31.33 -0.83 8.85
CA GLU A 62 -30.45 -1.55 7.94
C GLU A 62 -29.82 -2.77 8.60
N SER A 63 -29.31 -2.62 9.82
CA SER A 63 -28.80 -3.71 10.67
C SER A 63 -29.77 -4.91 10.77
N THR A 64 -31.07 -4.65 10.85
CA THR A 64 -32.13 -5.68 10.87
C THR A 64 -32.31 -6.33 9.51
N ALA A 65 -32.33 -5.56 8.42
CA ALA A 65 -32.41 -6.10 7.06
C ALA A 65 -31.20 -6.99 6.74
N ASN A 66 -29.99 -6.49 7.01
CA ASN A 66 -28.72 -7.19 6.82
C ASN A 66 -28.70 -8.53 7.55
N LEU A 67 -29.11 -8.56 8.83
CA LEU A 67 -29.18 -9.80 9.62
C LEU A 67 -30.17 -10.80 9.03
N ARG A 68 -31.34 -10.34 8.58
CA ARG A 68 -32.37 -11.20 7.99
C ARG A 68 -31.89 -11.83 6.69
N VAL A 69 -31.35 -11.02 5.76
CA VAL A 69 -30.79 -11.54 4.49
C VAL A 69 -29.68 -12.55 4.78
N ALA A 70 -28.76 -12.23 5.68
CA ALA A 70 -27.66 -13.12 6.05
C ALA A 70 -28.15 -14.44 6.65
N THR A 71 -29.23 -14.41 7.43
CA THR A 71 -29.85 -15.62 8.01
C THR A 71 -30.43 -16.52 6.92
N TYR A 72 -31.19 -15.96 5.97
CA TYR A 72 -31.69 -16.72 4.82
C TYR A 72 -30.54 -17.28 3.98
N LEU A 73 -29.52 -16.46 3.70
CA LEU A 73 -28.35 -16.89 2.94
C LEU A 73 -27.60 -18.02 3.66
N ARG A 74 -27.43 -17.94 4.98
CA ARG A 74 -26.81 -19.00 5.78
C ARG A 74 -27.55 -20.32 5.61
N MET A 75 -28.88 -20.33 5.75
CA MET A 75 -29.68 -21.54 5.57
C MET A 75 -29.48 -22.15 4.17
N LEU A 76 -29.48 -21.29 3.14
CA LEU A 76 -29.29 -21.72 1.75
C LEU A 76 -27.90 -22.27 1.46
N LEU A 77 -26.85 -21.64 1.99
CA LEU A 77 -25.46 -22.09 1.82
C LEU A 77 -25.17 -23.37 2.62
N LEU A 78 -25.75 -23.53 3.81
CA LEU A 78 -25.70 -24.79 4.57
C LEU A 78 -26.38 -25.93 3.80
N ALA A 79 -27.52 -25.67 3.17
CA ALA A 79 -28.20 -26.64 2.31
C ALA A 79 -27.34 -27.03 1.08
N ASP A 80 -26.55 -26.10 0.55
CA ASP A 80 -25.56 -26.36 -0.50
C ASP A 80 -24.28 -27.07 0.00
N GLY A 81 -24.15 -27.27 1.32
CA GLY A 81 -23.06 -28.02 1.94
C GLY A 81 -21.87 -27.19 2.44
N ALA A 82 -21.92 -25.86 2.36
CA ALA A 82 -20.88 -25.01 2.93
C ALA A 82 -20.87 -25.06 4.46
N SER A 83 -19.72 -24.84 5.08
CA SER A 83 -19.62 -24.46 6.49
C SER A 83 -19.81 -22.96 6.61
N VAL A 84 -20.83 -22.50 7.33
CA VAL A 84 -21.18 -21.07 7.37
C VAL A 84 -21.08 -20.53 8.80
N THR A 85 -20.21 -19.54 8.98
CA THR A 85 -20.11 -18.76 10.21
C THR A 85 -20.69 -17.37 9.98
N MET A 86 -21.26 -16.74 11.01
CA MET A 86 -21.68 -15.35 10.96
C MET A 86 -20.85 -14.52 11.94
N THR A 87 -20.53 -13.27 11.60
CA THR A 87 -19.85 -12.37 12.57
C THR A 87 -20.74 -12.08 13.77
N ARG A 88 -22.06 -11.95 13.53
CA ARG A 88 -23.11 -11.86 14.54
C ARG A 88 -24.35 -12.65 14.12
N GLU A 89 -25.05 -13.20 15.10
CA GLU A 89 -26.32 -13.93 14.89
C GLU A 89 -27.53 -13.20 15.51
N GLY A 90 -27.28 -12.13 16.28
CA GLY A 90 -28.29 -11.26 16.88
C GLY A 90 -28.05 -9.78 16.62
N ASP A 91 -28.86 -8.94 17.25
CA ASP A 91 -28.74 -7.48 17.20
C ASP A 91 -27.69 -6.97 18.19
N GLN A 92 -26.42 -7.21 17.87
CA GLN A 92 -25.27 -6.80 18.68
C GLN A 92 -24.30 -5.95 17.86
N PHE A 93 -23.67 -4.99 18.52
CA PHE A 93 -22.64 -4.17 17.92
C PHE A 93 -21.32 -4.94 17.81
N LEU A 94 -20.64 -4.82 16.66
CA LEU A 94 -19.27 -5.29 16.44
C LEU A 94 -18.49 -4.21 15.70
N SER A 95 -17.30 -3.90 16.21
CA SER A 95 -16.39 -2.98 15.52
C SER A 95 -15.90 -3.59 14.19
N LEU A 96 -15.44 -2.74 13.27
CA LEU A 96 -14.85 -3.22 12.01
C LEU A 96 -13.61 -4.08 12.27
N GLY A 97 -12.87 -3.80 13.35
CA GLY A 97 -11.72 -4.58 13.80
C GLY A 97 -12.11 -5.99 14.26
N ASP A 98 -13.19 -6.11 15.04
CA ASP A 98 -13.67 -7.42 15.53
C ASP A 98 -14.12 -8.32 14.38
N ARG A 99 -14.79 -7.75 13.37
CA ARG A 99 -15.21 -8.48 12.16
C ARG A 99 -14.01 -9.05 11.42
N VAL A 100 -12.97 -8.25 11.24
CA VAL A 100 -11.69 -8.68 10.64
C VAL A 100 -11.01 -9.73 11.51
N ALA A 101 -10.98 -9.56 12.83
CA ALA A 101 -10.38 -10.53 13.74
C ALA A 101 -11.10 -11.90 13.69
N ILE A 102 -12.42 -11.92 13.55
CA ILE A 102 -13.20 -13.15 13.32
C ILE A 102 -12.78 -13.79 11.99
N ALA A 103 -12.69 -13.02 10.91
CA ALA A 103 -12.24 -13.52 9.61
C ALA A 103 -10.81 -14.08 9.67
N SER A 104 -9.89 -13.40 10.35
CA SER A 104 -8.52 -13.87 10.56
C SER A 104 -8.46 -15.16 11.38
N ARG A 105 -9.26 -15.27 12.45
CA ARG A 105 -9.28 -16.45 13.32
C ARG A 105 -9.93 -17.66 12.65
N THR A 106 -10.99 -17.45 11.88
CA THR A 106 -11.74 -18.53 11.22
C THR A 106 -11.19 -18.89 9.85
N ASN A 107 -10.41 -18.00 9.23
CA ASN A 107 -9.74 -18.15 7.94
C ASN A 107 -10.63 -18.77 6.84
N PRO A 108 -11.82 -18.20 6.57
CA PRO A 108 -12.79 -18.79 5.67
C PRO A 108 -12.35 -18.66 4.20
N ASP A 109 -12.93 -19.46 3.31
CA ASP A 109 -12.64 -19.41 1.87
C ASP A 109 -13.20 -18.17 1.17
N LEU A 110 -14.22 -17.55 1.79
CA LEU A 110 -14.83 -16.29 1.36
C LEU A 110 -15.44 -15.55 2.56
N PHE A 111 -15.22 -14.25 2.60
CA PHE A 111 -15.91 -13.29 3.45
C PHE A 111 -16.98 -12.54 2.63
N VAL A 112 -18.21 -12.47 3.14
CA VAL A 112 -19.33 -11.76 2.48
C VAL A 112 -19.98 -10.81 3.46
N SER A 113 -19.76 -9.51 3.29
CA SER A 113 -20.42 -8.48 4.08
C SER A 113 -21.71 -8.01 3.40
N ILE A 114 -22.80 -7.91 4.14
CA ILE A 114 -24.15 -7.65 3.63
C ILE A 114 -24.63 -6.32 4.19
N HIS A 115 -24.92 -5.37 3.31
CA HIS A 115 -25.33 -4.00 3.59
C HIS A 115 -26.44 -3.52 2.64
N HIS A 116 -27.11 -2.44 3.04
CA HIS A 116 -28.08 -1.74 2.20
C HIS A 116 -27.85 -0.24 2.25
N ASN A 117 -27.67 0.33 1.07
CA ASN A 117 -27.28 1.70 0.87
C ASN A 117 -28.34 2.67 1.40
N ALA A 118 -27.98 3.94 1.57
CA ALA A 118 -28.92 5.01 1.78
C ALA A 118 -28.44 6.31 1.14
N SER A 119 -29.38 7.16 0.76
CA SER A 119 -29.07 8.47 0.20
C SER A 119 -29.98 9.54 0.79
N LEU A 120 -29.38 10.68 1.09
CA LEU A 120 -30.08 11.90 1.49
C LEU A 120 -30.67 12.64 0.28
N ASN A 121 -30.25 12.30 -0.95
CA ASN A 121 -30.81 12.86 -2.16
C ASN A 121 -32.18 12.24 -2.45
N LYS A 122 -33.23 13.04 -2.37
CA LYS A 122 -34.63 12.61 -2.63
C LYS A 122 -34.86 12.13 -4.07
N ASN A 123 -33.99 12.52 -5.00
CA ASN A 123 -34.06 12.14 -6.41
C ASN A 123 -33.10 10.98 -6.75
N VAL A 124 -32.56 10.29 -5.76
CA VAL A 124 -31.69 9.13 -6.00
C VAL A 124 -32.46 8.05 -6.75
N VAL A 125 -31.82 7.48 -7.77
CA VAL A 125 -32.32 6.30 -8.48
C VAL A 125 -31.65 5.07 -7.88
N ASN A 126 -32.41 4.00 -7.68
CA ASN A 126 -31.88 2.78 -7.09
C ASN A 126 -30.80 2.14 -7.97
N ARG A 127 -29.77 1.58 -7.35
CA ARG A 127 -28.82 0.61 -7.92
C ARG A 127 -28.30 -0.30 -6.82
N ALA A 128 -27.89 -1.51 -7.20
CA ALA A 128 -27.03 -2.32 -6.36
C ALA A 128 -25.56 -1.95 -6.62
N GLU A 129 -24.73 -2.05 -5.59
CA GLU A 129 -23.29 -1.85 -5.69
C GLU A 129 -22.59 -3.01 -4.99
N VAL A 130 -21.65 -3.65 -5.69
CA VAL A 130 -20.88 -4.77 -5.16
C VAL A 130 -19.44 -4.34 -5.05
N PHE A 131 -18.93 -4.35 -3.83
CA PHE A 131 -17.56 -4.05 -3.52
C PHE A 131 -16.77 -5.36 -3.35
N TYR A 132 -15.54 -5.39 -3.83
CA TYR A 132 -14.64 -6.53 -3.65
C TYR A 132 -13.27 -6.07 -3.18
N ASN A 133 -12.49 -6.94 -2.53
CA ASN A 133 -11.11 -6.62 -2.19
C ASN A 133 -10.31 -6.32 -3.48
N GLY A 134 -10.02 -5.05 -3.76
CA GLY A 134 -9.35 -4.63 -4.99
C GLY A 134 -7.94 -5.20 -5.19
N LEU A 135 -7.33 -5.74 -4.13
CA LEU A 135 -6.04 -6.44 -4.19
C LEU A 135 -6.19 -7.90 -4.66
N ASP A 136 -7.37 -8.49 -4.53
CA ASP A 136 -7.67 -9.86 -4.93
C ASP A 136 -8.48 -9.89 -6.24
N GLN A 137 -7.77 -10.10 -7.34
CA GLN A 137 -8.37 -10.28 -8.67
C GLN A 137 -8.80 -11.73 -8.93
N GLY A 138 -8.73 -12.61 -7.91
CA GLY A 138 -9.22 -13.97 -7.96
C GLY A 138 -10.65 -14.08 -7.43
N MET A 139 -10.82 -14.74 -6.29
CA MET A 139 -12.14 -15.13 -5.78
C MET A 139 -13.03 -13.93 -5.43
N SER A 140 -12.47 -12.85 -4.88
CA SER A 140 -13.24 -11.63 -4.59
C SER A 140 -13.86 -11.02 -5.86
N TRP A 141 -13.07 -10.94 -6.93
CA TRP A 141 -13.56 -10.43 -8.22
C TRP A 141 -14.57 -11.38 -8.87
N LEU A 142 -14.30 -12.69 -8.89
CA LEU A 142 -15.20 -13.69 -9.48
C LEU A 142 -16.59 -13.70 -8.82
N VAL A 143 -16.62 -13.69 -7.47
CA VAL A 143 -17.87 -13.61 -6.71
C VAL A 143 -18.55 -12.28 -6.97
N GLY A 144 -17.80 -11.17 -6.95
CA GLY A 144 -18.35 -9.84 -7.19
C GLY A 144 -18.98 -9.71 -8.58
N GLN A 145 -18.32 -10.21 -9.63
CA GLN A 145 -18.84 -10.22 -10.99
C GLN A 145 -20.12 -11.07 -11.08
N ALA A 146 -20.14 -12.25 -10.47
CA ALA A 146 -21.32 -13.10 -10.44
C ALA A 146 -22.49 -12.45 -9.68
N MET A 147 -22.21 -11.66 -8.64
CA MET A 147 -23.23 -10.87 -7.94
C MET A 147 -23.79 -9.75 -8.82
N VAL A 148 -22.95 -9.04 -9.59
CA VAL A 148 -23.41 -8.02 -10.54
C VAL A 148 -24.35 -8.60 -11.60
N GLU A 149 -24.05 -9.79 -12.12
CA GLU A 149 -24.94 -10.47 -13.06
C GLU A 149 -26.27 -10.91 -12.42
N GLY A 150 -26.25 -11.24 -11.13
CA GLY A 150 -27.43 -11.65 -10.37
C GLY A 150 -28.33 -10.49 -9.97
N PHE A 151 -27.76 -9.36 -9.55
CA PHE A 151 -28.47 -8.11 -9.26
C PHE A 151 -28.84 -7.39 -10.55
N LYS A 152 -29.79 -7.95 -11.31
CA LYS A 152 -30.29 -7.29 -12.53
C LYS A 152 -31.10 -6.04 -12.16
N PRO A 153 -30.81 -4.88 -12.78
CA PRO A 153 -31.55 -3.65 -12.49
C PRO A 153 -33.01 -3.83 -12.90
N ARG A 154 -33.93 -3.37 -12.05
CA ARG A 154 -35.35 -3.31 -12.39
C ARG A 154 -35.60 -2.17 -13.39
N LYS A 155 -36.78 -2.14 -13.98
CA LYS A 155 -37.18 -1.03 -14.86
C LYS A 155 -37.11 0.29 -14.09
N GLY A 156 -36.24 1.19 -14.53
CA GLY A 156 -36.00 2.48 -13.91
C GLY A 156 -34.87 2.51 -12.87
N ASP A 157 -34.26 1.37 -12.53
CA ASP A 157 -33.05 1.32 -11.73
C ASP A 157 -31.81 1.57 -12.61
N MET A 158 -30.74 2.08 -12.00
CA MET A 158 -29.43 2.23 -12.64
C MET A 158 -28.69 0.88 -12.67
N PRO A 159 -27.74 0.67 -13.61
CA PRO A 159 -26.94 -0.56 -13.67
C PRO A 159 -26.20 -0.85 -12.37
N THR A 160 -26.09 -2.14 -12.04
CA THR A 160 -25.30 -2.59 -10.89
C THR A 160 -23.81 -2.36 -11.14
N LEU A 161 -23.11 -1.85 -10.14
CA LEU A 161 -21.67 -1.58 -10.23
C LEU A 161 -20.84 -2.65 -9.54
N LEU A 162 -19.71 -3.02 -10.16
CA LEU A 162 -18.63 -3.78 -9.52
C LEU A 162 -17.49 -2.83 -9.19
N ILE A 163 -17.19 -2.68 -7.91
CA ILE A 163 -16.31 -1.63 -7.41
C ILE A 163 -15.16 -2.29 -6.62
N PRO A 164 -13.88 -2.01 -6.95
CA PRO A 164 -12.79 -2.38 -6.06
C PRO A 164 -12.90 -1.55 -4.78
N GLY A 165 -13.32 -2.19 -3.69
CA GLY A 165 -13.63 -1.57 -2.42
C GLY A 165 -12.42 -1.49 -1.50
N GLY A 166 -12.26 -0.35 -0.83
CA GLY A 166 -11.27 -0.16 0.23
C GLY A 166 -11.85 -0.27 1.64
N PHE A 167 -13.11 -0.68 1.80
CA PHE A 167 -13.78 -0.78 3.10
C PHE A 167 -12.89 -1.50 4.10
N PHE A 168 -12.86 -1.04 5.36
CA PHE A 168 -11.95 -1.59 6.37
C PHE A 168 -12.01 -3.13 6.44
N VAL A 169 -13.22 -3.69 6.37
CA VAL A 169 -13.46 -5.14 6.41
C VAL A 169 -13.03 -5.87 5.14
N LEU A 170 -12.92 -5.20 3.98
CA LEU A 170 -12.37 -5.82 2.77
C LEU A 170 -10.86 -5.65 2.68
N ARG A 171 -10.35 -4.48 3.07
CA ARG A 171 -8.93 -4.11 3.02
C ARG A 171 -8.08 -4.92 3.99
N ASN A 172 -8.56 -5.08 5.22
CA ASN A 172 -7.79 -5.71 6.29
C ASN A 172 -8.14 -7.20 6.46
N CYS A 173 -9.14 -7.71 5.75
CA CYS A 173 -9.46 -9.12 5.81
C CYS A 173 -8.38 -9.96 5.10
N PRO A 174 -7.83 -10.99 5.76
CA PRO A 174 -6.74 -11.78 5.19
C PRO A 174 -7.21 -12.77 4.11
N VAL A 175 -8.52 -12.93 3.91
CA VAL A 175 -9.12 -13.85 2.96
C VAL A 175 -9.86 -13.10 1.84
N PRO A 176 -10.21 -13.76 0.71
CA PRO A 176 -11.07 -13.16 -0.31
C PRO A 176 -12.37 -12.63 0.28
N GLY A 177 -12.79 -11.44 -0.15
CA GLY A 177 -13.91 -10.72 0.46
C GLY A 177 -14.71 -9.88 -0.54
N VAL A 178 -16.03 -9.91 -0.37
CA VAL A 178 -16.98 -9.01 -1.04
C VAL A 178 -17.90 -8.33 -0.03
N LEU A 179 -18.40 -7.15 -0.37
CA LEU A 179 -19.41 -6.41 0.38
C LEU A 179 -20.51 -6.00 -0.60
N THR A 180 -21.77 -6.26 -0.26
CA THR A 180 -22.91 -5.91 -1.11
C THR A 180 -23.73 -4.79 -0.50
N GLU A 181 -23.97 -3.75 -1.29
CA GLU A 181 -24.98 -2.72 -1.06
C GLU A 181 -26.15 -3.00 -2.02
N ALA A 182 -27.08 -3.88 -1.63
CA ALA A 182 -28.04 -4.49 -2.55
C ALA A 182 -29.11 -3.53 -3.10
N GLY A 183 -29.27 -2.37 -2.47
CA GLY A 183 -30.19 -1.31 -2.89
C GLY A 183 -30.34 -0.22 -1.82
N TYR A 184 -31.01 0.87 -2.16
CA TYR A 184 -31.15 2.02 -1.25
C TYR A 184 -32.34 1.83 -0.30
N ILE A 185 -32.10 1.47 0.97
CA ILE A 185 -33.16 1.33 1.99
C ILE A 185 -33.95 2.62 2.21
N SER A 186 -33.37 3.77 1.87
CA SER A 186 -34.04 5.08 1.88
C SER A 186 -35.17 5.20 0.85
N LEU A 187 -35.30 4.27 -0.10
CA LEU A 187 -36.37 4.22 -1.08
C LEU A 187 -37.51 3.29 -0.63
N LYS A 188 -38.75 3.81 -0.60
CA LYS A 188 -39.94 3.06 -0.16
C LYS A 188 -40.13 1.69 -0.85
N PRO A 189 -39.90 1.53 -2.17
CA PRO A 189 -40.02 0.21 -2.81
C PRO A 189 -39.00 -0.80 -2.29
N ILE A 190 -37.75 -0.38 -2.07
CA ILE A 190 -36.68 -1.22 -1.52
C ILE A 190 -36.98 -1.61 -0.08
N GLU A 191 -37.32 -0.63 0.76
CA GLU A 191 -37.66 -0.92 2.15
C GLU A 191 -38.83 -1.92 2.25
N ARG A 192 -39.84 -1.81 1.38
CA ARG A 192 -40.96 -2.75 1.32
C ARG A 192 -40.52 -4.17 0.98
N GLU A 193 -39.59 -4.34 0.04
CA GLU A 193 -39.04 -5.65 -0.32
C GLU A 193 -38.27 -6.26 0.86
N LEU A 194 -37.44 -5.46 1.54
CA LEU A 194 -36.65 -5.90 2.71
C LEU A 194 -37.50 -6.21 3.95
N LYS A 195 -38.75 -5.74 4.01
CA LYS A 195 -39.72 -6.14 5.03
C LYS A 195 -40.43 -7.45 4.71
N SER A 196 -40.32 -7.95 3.47
CA SER A 196 -41.04 -9.13 3.00
C SER A 196 -40.16 -10.38 2.97
N ALA A 197 -40.70 -11.53 3.35
CA ALA A 197 -39.98 -12.80 3.25
C ALA A 197 -39.56 -13.11 1.79
N LYS A 198 -40.40 -12.73 0.82
CA LYS A 198 -40.12 -12.88 -0.62
C LYS A 198 -38.90 -12.07 -1.05
N GLY A 199 -38.81 -10.80 -0.67
CA GLY A 199 -37.68 -9.94 -1.01
C GLY A 199 -36.37 -10.41 -0.38
N LEU A 200 -36.39 -10.69 0.93
CA LEU A 200 -35.24 -11.22 1.67
C LEU A 200 -34.73 -12.54 1.09
N THR A 201 -35.63 -13.45 0.73
CA THR A 201 -35.27 -14.73 0.12
C THR A 201 -34.75 -14.54 -1.31
N ALA A 202 -35.33 -13.63 -2.09
CA ALA A 202 -34.89 -13.36 -3.46
C ALA A 202 -33.44 -12.83 -3.47
N GLU A 203 -33.13 -11.88 -2.59
CA GLU A 203 -31.77 -11.37 -2.43
C GLU A 203 -30.80 -12.46 -1.97
N ALA A 204 -31.16 -13.23 -0.95
CA ALA A 204 -30.33 -14.34 -0.49
C ALA A 204 -30.09 -15.39 -1.59
N GLN A 205 -31.07 -15.65 -2.47
CA GLN A 205 -30.88 -16.53 -3.63
C GLN A 205 -29.93 -15.95 -4.67
N ILE A 206 -29.96 -14.64 -4.92
CA ILE A 206 -29.01 -13.96 -5.81
C ILE A 206 -27.58 -14.17 -5.29
N LEU A 207 -27.35 -13.89 -4.00
CA LEU A 207 -26.05 -14.07 -3.35
C LEU A 207 -25.61 -15.54 -3.38
N ARG A 208 -26.50 -16.47 -3.05
CA ARG A 208 -26.26 -17.92 -3.11
C ARG A 208 -25.83 -18.37 -4.51
N MET A 209 -26.54 -17.94 -5.56
CA MET A 209 -26.23 -18.33 -6.94
C MET A 209 -24.90 -17.76 -7.40
N ALA A 210 -24.59 -16.52 -7.03
CA ALA A 210 -23.29 -15.91 -7.33
C ALA A 210 -22.13 -16.67 -6.68
N ILE A 211 -22.27 -17.01 -5.39
CA ILE A 211 -21.29 -17.82 -4.66
C ILE A 211 -21.13 -19.20 -5.32
N ARG A 212 -22.23 -19.91 -5.60
CA ARG A 212 -22.16 -21.21 -6.29
C ARG A 212 -21.44 -21.12 -7.63
N LYS A 213 -21.77 -20.10 -8.44
CA LYS A 213 -21.15 -19.90 -9.75
C LYS A 213 -19.64 -19.69 -9.61
N ALA A 214 -19.21 -18.85 -8.67
CA ALA A 214 -17.79 -18.60 -8.43
C ALA A 214 -17.03 -19.85 -7.94
N PHE A 215 -17.62 -20.61 -7.00
CA PHE A 215 -17.00 -21.81 -6.44
C PHE A 215 -17.12 -23.05 -7.33
N SER A 216 -18.02 -23.06 -8.33
CA SER A 216 -18.07 -24.11 -9.35
C SER A 216 -16.95 -24.01 -10.38
N GLN A 217 -16.26 -22.87 -10.45
CA GLN A 217 -15.10 -22.74 -11.33
C GLN A 217 -13.96 -23.58 -10.75
N PRO A 218 -13.23 -24.34 -11.59
CA PRO A 218 -12.06 -25.07 -11.14
C PRO A 218 -11.10 -24.11 -10.45
N ARG A 219 -10.63 -24.47 -9.24
CA ARG A 219 -9.61 -23.69 -8.54
C ARG A 219 -8.23 -24.20 -8.93
N LEU A 220 -7.35 -23.24 -9.19
CA LEU A 220 -5.93 -23.54 -9.29
C LEU A 220 -5.35 -23.52 -7.88
N GLU A 221 -4.96 -24.69 -7.37
CA GLU A 221 -4.17 -24.73 -6.15
C GLU A 221 -2.73 -24.34 -6.50
N ALA A 222 -2.11 -23.53 -5.66
CA ALA A 222 -0.76 -23.05 -5.86
C ALA A 222 -0.05 -22.94 -4.51
N GLU A 223 1.13 -23.55 -4.42
CA GLU A 223 1.95 -23.56 -3.21
C GLU A 223 3.39 -23.19 -3.53
N VAL A 224 4.02 -22.42 -2.64
CA VAL A 224 5.46 -22.14 -2.67
C VAL A 224 6.14 -22.95 -1.59
N PHE A 225 7.13 -23.76 -1.98
CA PHE A 225 7.91 -24.61 -1.07
C PHE A 225 9.02 -23.81 -0.41
N THR A 226 8.73 -23.23 0.75
CA THR A 226 9.70 -22.46 1.55
C THR A 226 9.16 -22.19 2.96
N THR A 227 10.04 -21.77 3.88
CA THR A 227 9.64 -21.23 5.18
C THR A 227 8.93 -19.90 5.00
N ARG A 228 8.05 -19.53 5.93
CA ARG A 228 7.35 -18.23 5.90
C ARG A 228 7.63 -17.46 7.20
N PRO A 229 8.44 -16.37 7.16
CA PRO A 229 9.11 -15.79 5.99
C PRO A 229 10.24 -16.65 5.41
N ALA A 230 10.52 -16.43 4.12
CA ALA A 230 11.66 -17.01 3.44
C ALA A 230 12.90 -16.17 3.71
N PHE A 231 13.90 -16.75 4.37
CA PHE A 231 15.18 -16.10 4.63
C PHE A 231 16.14 -16.36 3.47
N VAL A 232 16.66 -15.30 2.85
CA VAL A 232 17.54 -15.42 1.69
C VAL A 232 18.77 -14.54 1.83
N ASN A 233 19.94 -15.08 1.49
CA ASN A 233 21.23 -14.40 1.58
C ASN A 233 21.89 -14.15 0.20
N THR A 234 21.17 -14.44 -0.88
CA THR A 234 21.62 -14.21 -2.27
C THR A 234 20.78 -13.13 -2.93
N ALA A 235 21.39 -12.32 -3.80
CA ALA A 235 20.67 -11.25 -4.49
C ALA A 235 19.69 -11.78 -5.56
N PHE A 236 19.96 -12.98 -6.06
CA PHE A 236 19.08 -13.75 -6.94
C PHE A 236 18.53 -14.94 -6.15
N THR A 237 17.24 -14.87 -5.90
CA THR A 237 16.46 -15.84 -5.15
C THR A 237 15.75 -16.77 -6.13
N ARG A 238 15.62 -18.04 -5.75
CA ARG A 238 14.86 -19.02 -6.50
C ARG A 238 14.00 -19.83 -5.54
N PHE A 239 12.70 -19.90 -5.82
CA PHE A 239 11.74 -20.68 -5.08
C PHE A 239 11.06 -21.70 -6.00
N ILE A 240 10.60 -22.80 -5.42
CA ILE A 240 9.79 -23.77 -6.14
C ILE A 240 8.33 -23.48 -5.88
N VAL A 241 7.54 -23.44 -6.95
CA VAL A 241 6.09 -23.29 -6.92
C VAL A 241 5.48 -24.52 -7.57
N SER A 242 4.52 -25.16 -6.93
CA SER A 242 3.68 -26.18 -7.58
C SER A 242 2.26 -25.68 -7.73
N THR A 243 1.62 -26.07 -8.82
CA THR A 243 0.21 -25.83 -9.05
C THR A 243 -0.56 -27.13 -9.31
N SER A 244 -1.89 -27.13 -9.14
CA SER A 244 -2.72 -28.30 -9.43
C SER A 244 -2.89 -28.59 -10.93
N GLU A 245 -2.65 -27.60 -11.80
CA GLU A 245 -2.61 -27.75 -13.26
C GLU A 245 -1.65 -26.73 -13.89
N PRO A 246 -1.26 -26.90 -15.18
CA PRO A 246 -0.37 -25.96 -15.82
C PRO A 246 -0.96 -24.55 -15.91
N ILE A 247 -0.13 -23.54 -15.65
CA ILE A 247 -0.52 -22.12 -15.68
C ILE A 247 -0.41 -21.52 -17.09
N ALA A 248 -1.38 -20.69 -17.45
CA ALA A 248 -1.38 -19.80 -18.61
C ALA A 248 -0.69 -18.46 -18.30
N GLN A 249 -0.94 -17.92 -17.10
CA GLN A 249 -0.46 -16.61 -16.69
C GLN A 249 -0.08 -16.62 -15.21
N ALA A 250 0.97 -15.88 -14.87
CA ALA A 250 1.30 -15.49 -13.51
C ALA A 250 1.39 -13.97 -13.42
N ARG A 251 0.80 -13.38 -12.38
CA ARG A 251 0.88 -11.95 -12.09
C ARG A 251 1.56 -11.77 -10.74
N PHE A 252 2.55 -10.89 -10.71
CA PHE A 252 3.36 -10.62 -9.53
C PHE A 252 3.14 -9.19 -9.04
N ARG A 253 3.12 -9.01 -7.73
CA ARG A 253 3.25 -7.71 -7.09
C ARG A 253 4.29 -7.84 -5.98
N VAL A 254 5.28 -6.95 -5.99
CA VAL A 254 6.30 -6.86 -4.95
C VAL A 254 6.00 -5.63 -4.08
N THR A 255 5.97 -5.85 -2.77
CA THR A 255 5.80 -4.80 -1.76
C THR A 255 7.02 -4.81 -0.82
N PRO A 256 7.70 -3.68 -0.55
CA PRO A 256 7.50 -2.39 -1.18
C PRO A 256 7.84 -2.43 -2.69
N PRO A 257 7.33 -1.48 -3.50
CA PRO A 257 7.64 -1.42 -4.92
C PRO A 257 9.15 -1.37 -5.15
N SER A 258 9.64 -2.29 -5.98
CA SER A 258 11.06 -2.42 -6.33
C SER A 258 11.23 -2.34 -7.84
N ARG A 259 12.44 -2.01 -8.30
CA ARG A 259 12.81 -2.15 -9.72
C ARG A 259 13.00 -3.60 -10.15
N THR A 260 12.94 -4.52 -9.18
CA THR A 260 13.02 -5.95 -9.39
C THR A 260 11.66 -6.51 -9.76
N GLU A 261 11.64 -7.32 -10.82
CA GLU A 261 10.49 -8.10 -11.23
C GLU A 261 10.73 -9.57 -10.87
N PHE A 262 9.63 -10.29 -10.67
CA PHE A 262 9.65 -11.73 -10.54
C PHE A 262 9.17 -12.35 -11.85
N ALA A 263 9.87 -13.41 -12.24
CA ALA A 263 9.50 -14.27 -13.33
C ALA A 263 9.28 -15.68 -12.80
N ILE A 264 8.51 -16.46 -13.55
CA ILE A 264 8.28 -17.85 -13.26
C ILE A 264 8.53 -18.65 -14.53
N GLU A 265 9.28 -19.74 -14.39
CA GLU A 265 9.61 -20.62 -15.49
C GLU A 265 9.22 -22.05 -15.12
N ARG A 266 8.63 -22.77 -16.07
CA ARG A 266 8.27 -24.18 -15.87
C ARG A 266 9.55 -25.00 -15.81
N ILE A 267 9.70 -25.83 -14.78
CA ILE A 267 10.84 -26.74 -14.70
C ILE A 267 10.67 -27.84 -15.76
N PRO A 268 11.69 -28.13 -16.59
CA PRO A 268 11.63 -29.22 -17.56
C PRO A 268 11.20 -30.54 -16.90
N PHE A 269 10.27 -31.26 -17.53
CA PHE A 269 9.66 -32.50 -17.00
C PHE A 269 8.92 -32.35 -15.66
N GLY A 270 8.84 -31.14 -15.10
CA GLY A 270 8.22 -30.85 -13.81
C GLY A 270 6.70 -30.75 -13.85
N GLY A 271 6.04 -30.92 -15.00
CA GLY A 271 4.57 -30.93 -15.09
C GLY A 271 3.96 -29.59 -14.67
N THR A 272 3.55 -29.49 -13.41
CA THR A 272 2.95 -28.31 -12.77
C THR A 272 3.89 -27.65 -11.75
N VAL A 273 5.18 -27.94 -11.84
CA VAL A 273 6.22 -27.37 -10.98
C VAL A 273 7.00 -26.30 -11.74
N TYR A 274 7.24 -25.19 -11.06
CA TYR A 274 7.82 -23.98 -11.60
C TYR A 274 8.91 -23.43 -10.68
N ALA A 275 9.91 -22.79 -11.29
CA ALA A 275 10.89 -21.97 -10.60
C ALA A 275 10.43 -20.51 -10.62
N LEU A 276 10.18 -19.94 -9.45
CA LEU A 276 9.98 -18.51 -9.24
C LEU A 276 11.34 -17.87 -8.95
N TYR A 277 11.71 -16.82 -9.67
CA TYR A 277 12.97 -16.12 -9.45
C TYR A 277 12.86 -14.63 -9.77
N ASN A 278 13.75 -13.83 -9.20
CA ASN A 278 13.84 -12.41 -9.55
C ASN A 278 14.78 -12.17 -10.74
N THR A 279 14.38 -11.29 -11.65
CA THR A 279 15.12 -10.97 -12.89
C THR A 279 16.21 -9.93 -12.70
N ARG A 280 16.16 -9.19 -11.59
CA ARG A 280 17.14 -8.19 -11.19
C ARG A 280 17.50 -8.40 -9.73
N PRO A 281 18.73 -8.08 -9.33
CA PRO A 281 19.19 -8.41 -7.99
C PRO A 281 18.46 -7.54 -6.96
N LEU A 282 17.93 -8.17 -5.91
CA LEU A 282 17.32 -7.46 -4.78
C LEU A 282 18.42 -6.94 -3.84
N PRO A 283 18.30 -5.73 -3.28
CA PRO A 283 19.10 -5.31 -2.14
C PRO A 283 18.54 -5.94 -0.86
N SER A 284 19.33 -5.96 0.22
CA SER A 284 18.84 -6.39 1.53
C SER A 284 17.58 -5.62 1.94
N GLY A 285 16.63 -6.31 2.55
CA GLY A 285 15.36 -5.75 2.99
C GLY A 285 14.25 -6.79 3.11
N ASP A 286 13.11 -6.34 3.66
CA ASP A 286 11.90 -7.14 3.75
C ASP A 286 10.99 -6.87 2.54
N TYR A 287 10.49 -7.94 1.94
CA TYR A 287 9.62 -7.92 0.78
C TYR A 287 8.44 -8.87 0.97
N GLU A 288 7.30 -8.57 0.35
CA GLU A 288 6.22 -9.51 0.12
C GLU A 288 5.99 -9.63 -1.39
N VAL A 289 6.07 -10.85 -1.90
CA VAL A 289 5.70 -11.18 -3.28
C VAL A 289 4.29 -11.78 -3.25
N SER A 290 3.33 -11.02 -3.74
CA SER A 290 1.96 -11.49 -3.99
C SER A 290 1.87 -12.05 -5.41
N MET A 291 1.35 -13.26 -5.53
CA MET A 291 1.25 -14.00 -6.79
C MET A 291 -0.18 -14.42 -7.06
N LEU A 292 -0.65 -14.17 -8.28
CA LEU A 292 -1.93 -14.71 -8.77
C LEU A 292 -1.65 -15.52 -10.03
N PHE A 293 -2.12 -16.76 -10.05
CA PHE A 293 -1.94 -17.67 -11.17
C PHE A 293 -3.27 -17.94 -11.86
N THR A 294 -3.23 -18.03 -13.18
CA THR A 294 -4.35 -18.46 -14.02
C THR A 294 -3.94 -19.74 -14.74
N GLY A 295 -4.72 -20.80 -14.59
CA GLY A 295 -4.52 -22.09 -15.25
C GLY A 295 -4.84 -22.04 -16.73
N LEU A 296 -4.31 -22.98 -17.51
CA LEU A 296 -4.65 -23.13 -18.94
C LEU A 296 -6.13 -23.39 -19.19
N LYS A 297 -6.86 -23.92 -18.21
CA LYS A 297 -8.31 -24.14 -18.29
C LYS A 297 -9.13 -22.95 -17.80
N GLY A 298 -8.49 -21.80 -17.56
CA GLY A 298 -9.14 -20.59 -17.04
C GLY A 298 -9.38 -20.60 -15.52
N SER A 299 -8.92 -21.62 -14.80
CA SER A 299 -8.93 -21.65 -13.34
C SER A 299 -8.08 -20.50 -12.77
N VAL A 300 -8.42 -19.99 -11.59
CA VAL A 300 -7.65 -18.93 -10.93
C VAL A 300 -7.26 -19.36 -9.53
N SER A 301 -6.03 -19.07 -9.13
CA SER A 301 -5.56 -19.37 -7.78
C SER A 301 -6.06 -18.37 -6.75
N ARG A 302 -5.91 -18.70 -5.46
CA ARG A 302 -5.86 -17.63 -4.45
C ARG A 302 -4.62 -16.77 -4.68
N THR A 303 -4.64 -15.56 -4.15
CA THR A 303 -3.42 -14.75 -4.07
C THR A 303 -2.46 -15.44 -3.11
N VAL A 304 -1.35 -15.96 -3.62
CA VAL A 304 -0.28 -16.59 -2.84
C VAL A 304 0.68 -15.49 -2.39
N LYS A 305 0.80 -15.30 -1.07
CA LYS A 305 1.71 -14.32 -0.48
C LYS A 305 2.98 -15.00 0.02
N LEU A 306 4.13 -14.51 -0.44
CA LEU A 306 5.44 -14.96 -0.03
C LEU A 306 6.19 -13.80 0.64
N PRO A 307 6.23 -13.75 1.98
CA PRO A 307 7.12 -12.83 2.69
C PRO A 307 8.57 -13.33 2.56
N ILE A 308 9.47 -12.44 2.13
CA ILE A 308 10.90 -12.67 1.93
C ILE A 308 11.67 -11.68 2.81
N ARG A 309 12.58 -12.20 3.62
CA ARG A 309 13.57 -11.40 4.34
C ARG A 309 14.94 -11.64 3.70
N LEU A 310 15.44 -10.63 3.00
CA LEU A 310 16.69 -10.71 2.24
C LEU A 310 17.82 -10.03 3.01
N GLU A 311 18.85 -10.79 3.38
CA GLU A 311 20.01 -10.30 4.13
C GLU A 311 21.30 -10.67 3.40
N LEU A 312 21.78 -9.79 2.52
CA LEU A 312 23.01 -10.04 1.79
C LEU A 312 24.24 -9.93 2.69
N PRO A 313 25.26 -10.78 2.50
CA PRO A 313 26.53 -10.63 3.21
C PRO A 313 27.26 -9.34 2.78
N PRO A 314 27.94 -8.64 3.70
CA PRO A 314 28.92 -7.61 3.35
C PRO A 314 30.15 -8.24 2.68
N GLU A 315 30.57 -7.72 1.53
CA GLU A 315 31.74 -8.25 0.79
C GLU A 315 32.70 -7.14 0.32
N GLY A 316 32.21 -5.93 0.02
CA GLY A 316 33.00 -4.87 -0.64
C GLY A 316 32.95 -3.53 0.08
N SER A 317 32.84 -3.53 1.41
CA SER A 317 32.60 -2.31 2.19
C SER A 317 33.76 -1.32 2.04
N VAL A 318 33.44 -0.03 2.00
CA VAL A 318 34.44 1.04 1.75
C VAL A 318 34.50 1.96 2.94
N LEU A 319 35.73 2.29 3.35
CA LEU A 319 36.00 3.29 4.36
C LEU A 319 36.60 4.52 3.69
N MET A 320 35.99 5.69 3.88
CA MET A 320 36.42 6.93 3.24
C MET A 320 36.66 8.02 4.29
N PRO A 321 37.83 8.68 4.32
CA PRO A 321 37.99 9.89 5.10
C PRO A 321 37.08 11.00 4.58
N VAL A 322 36.59 11.86 5.48
CA VAL A 322 35.75 13.00 5.08
C VAL A 322 36.53 14.02 4.22
N ALA A 323 37.84 14.10 4.43
CA ALA A 323 38.79 14.89 3.65
C ALA A 323 39.68 13.97 2.80
N PRO A 324 40.38 14.46 1.76
CA PRO A 324 41.26 13.63 0.93
C PRO A 324 42.29 12.81 1.71
N ASN A 325 42.76 13.37 2.84
CA ASN A 325 43.66 12.77 3.79
C ASN A 325 43.39 13.32 5.20
N ILE A 326 43.90 12.65 6.22
CA ILE A 326 43.96 13.19 7.58
C ILE A 326 45.07 14.26 7.61
N PRO A 327 44.80 15.48 8.11
CA PRO A 327 45.83 16.50 8.25
C PRO A 327 46.89 16.09 9.27
N ALA A 328 48.16 16.12 8.90
CA ALA A 328 49.26 15.87 9.82
C ALA A 328 49.24 16.85 11.00
N GLY A 329 49.54 16.37 12.21
CA GLY A 329 49.50 17.17 13.44
C GLY A 329 48.10 17.42 14.00
N LEU A 330 47.02 16.96 13.35
CA LEU A 330 45.66 17.14 13.84
C LEU A 330 45.42 16.35 15.13
N GLN A 331 44.95 17.04 16.18
CA GLN A 331 44.56 16.43 17.46
C GLN A 331 43.02 16.38 17.62
N GLY A 332 42.54 15.28 18.23
CA GLY A 332 41.13 15.05 18.52
C GLY A 332 40.41 14.23 17.44
N GLU A 333 39.10 14.47 17.27
CA GLU A 333 38.26 13.58 16.46
C GLU A 333 38.38 13.82 14.96
N PHE A 334 38.52 12.74 14.19
CA PHE A 334 38.43 12.74 12.73
C PHE A 334 37.44 11.69 12.22
N PRO A 335 36.42 12.08 11.43
CA PRO A 335 35.40 11.16 10.96
C PRO A 335 35.84 10.39 9.70
N LEU A 336 35.66 9.07 9.74
CA LEU A 336 35.68 8.18 8.59
C LEU A 336 34.26 7.68 8.31
N VAL A 337 33.90 7.60 7.04
CA VAL A 337 32.60 7.11 6.58
C VAL A 337 32.75 5.67 6.11
N LEU A 338 32.12 4.74 6.83
CA LEU A 338 31.95 3.36 6.39
C LEU A 338 30.69 3.26 5.54
N VAL A 339 30.80 2.66 4.35
CA VAL A 339 29.66 2.28 3.52
C VAL A 339 29.70 0.77 3.35
N LEU A 340 28.74 0.08 3.96
CA LEU A 340 28.54 -1.34 3.75
C LEU A 340 28.12 -1.58 2.30
N LYS A 341 28.81 -2.52 1.65
CA LYS A 341 28.46 -2.97 0.32
C LYS A 341 28.32 -4.48 0.25
N ASP A 342 27.40 -4.92 -0.59
CA ASP A 342 27.29 -6.33 -0.96
C ASP A 342 28.30 -6.71 -2.06
N ALA A 343 28.27 -7.97 -2.47
CA ALA A 343 29.13 -8.53 -3.52
C ALA A 343 28.99 -7.81 -4.89
N PHE A 344 27.89 -7.10 -5.13
CA PHE A 344 27.65 -6.35 -6.37
C PHE A 344 28.02 -4.87 -6.23
N GLY A 345 28.69 -4.48 -5.13
CA GLY A 345 29.09 -3.10 -4.87
C GLY A 345 27.91 -2.17 -4.53
N ARG A 346 26.73 -2.71 -4.27
CA ARG A 346 25.54 -1.94 -3.91
C ARG A 346 25.53 -1.70 -2.41
N VAL A 347 24.92 -0.60 -1.99
CA VAL A 347 24.74 -0.29 -0.58
C VAL A 347 23.93 -1.40 0.09
N ASN A 348 24.44 -1.93 1.19
CA ASN A 348 23.80 -2.98 1.97
C ASN A 348 23.12 -2.34 3.20
N PRO A 349 21.79 -2.15 3.21
CA PRO A 349 21.07 -1.43 4.27
C PRO A 349 20.94 -2.21 5.59
N ARG A 350 21.65 -3.34 5.74
CA ARG A 350 21.68 -4.08 7.00
C ARG A 350 22.24 -3.19 8.11
N GLN A 351 21.47 -3.08 9.19
CA GLN A 351 21.99 -2.58 10.45
C GLN A 351 22.81 -3.68 11.09
N MET A 352 24.12 -3.48 11.18
CA MET A 352 25.05 -4.51 11.56
C MET A 352 26.09 -3.94 12.51
N PRO A 353 26.29 -4.55 13.69
CA PRO A 353 27.42 -4.24 14.57
C PRO A 353 28.74 -4.55 13.87
N PHE A 354 29.72 -3.68 14.06
CA PHE A 354 31.08 -3.87 13.57
C PHE A 354 32.09 -3.28 14.56
N THR A 355 33.35 -3.62 14.38
CA THR A 355 34.48 -3.01 15.08
C THR A 355 35.51 -2.52 14.07
N ALA A 356 35.95 -1.27 14.18
CA ALA A 356 37.05 -0.73 13.42
C ALA A 356 38.33 -0.72 14.26
N ARG A 357 39.44 -1.22 13.72
CA ARG A 357 40.75 -1.23 14.37
C ARG A 357 41.63 -0.11 13.81
N TRP A 358 42.14 0.73 14.69
CA TRP A 358 43.07 1.84 14.41
C TRP A 358 44.26 1.73 15.36
N GLY A 359 45.41 1.27 14.85
CA GLY A 359 46.51 0.86 15.72
C GLY A 359 46.06 -0.23 16.70
N ASP A 360 46.23 0.04 18.00
CA ASP A 360 45.79 -0.84 19.10
C ASP A 360 44.36 -0.57 19.58
N ARG A 361 43.68 0.45 19.02
CA ARG A 361 42.34 0.83 19.44
C ARG A 361 41.29 0.07 18.65
N VAL A 362 40.26 -0.37 19.35
CA VAL A 362 39.06 -0.99 18.77
C VAL A 362 37.87 -0.06 18.99
N ILE A 363 37.22 0.33 17.90
CA ILE A 363 36.12 1.30 17.90
C ILE A 363 34.86 0.53 17.49
N PRO A 364 33.91 0.28 18.41
CA PRO A 364 32.65 -0.34 18.05
C PRO A 364 31.77 0.63 17.26
N GLY A 365 30.95 0.10 16.38
CA GLY A 365 29.95 0.86 15.64
C GLY A 365 28.80 0.00 15.17
N ILE A 366 27.75 0.65 14.70
CA ILE A 366 26.61 0.01 14.05
C ILE A 366 26.28 0.79 12.79
N THR A 367 26.03 0.08 11.70
CA THR A 367 25.54 0.72 10.48
C THR A 367 24.09 1.13 10.60
N GLY A 368 23.76 2.29 10.06
CA GLY A 368 22.39 2.77 9.94
C GLY A 368 21.58 1.97 8.92
N PRO A 369 20.27 2.25 8.81
CA PRO A 369 19.36 1.57 7.89
C PRO A 369 19.66 1.86 6.40
N ASP A 370 20.59 2.78 6.11
CA ASP A 370 21.09 3.06 4.78
C ASP A 370 22.46 2.43 4.52
N GLY A 371 22.90 1.52 5.39
CA GLY A 371 24.15 0.79 5.24
C GLY A 371 25.40 1.61 5.52
N LYS A 372 25.28 2.79 6.14
CA LYS A 372 26.42 3.66 6.44
C LYS A 372 26.67 3.80 7.92
N ALA A 373 27.91 4.08 8.29
CA ALA A 373 28.28 4.49 9.64
C ALA A 373 29.36 5.57 9.59
N VAL A 374 29.46 6.34 10.67
CA VAL A 374 30.63 7.19 10.92
C VAL A 374 31.45 6.57 12.03
N ILE A 375 32.75 6.45 11.77
CA ILE A 375 33.77 6.04 12.73
C ILE A 375 34.54 7.30 13.10
N LEU A 376 34.61 7.61 14.39
CA LEU A 376 35.40 8.74 14.88
C LEU A 376 36.75 8.23 15.37
N LEU A 377 37.81 8.58 14.63
CA LEU A 377 39.17 8.32 15.05
C LEU A 377 39.61 9.38 16.05
N GLN A 378 40.18 8.95 17.17
CA GLN A 378 40.85 9.83 18.11
C GLN A 378 42.32 9.98 17.70
N LEU A 379 42.71 11.17 17.25
CA LEU A 379 44.07 11.45 16.79
C LEU A 379 44.91 12.09 17.90
N THR A 380 46.16 11.65 18.00
CA THR A 380 47.17 12.16 18.93
C THR A 380 47.98 13.32 18.34
N GLY A 381 47.95 13.47 17.01
CA GLY A 381 48.76 14.43 16.26
C GLY A 381 50.15 13.91 15.89
N GLN A 382 50.52 12.71 16.35
CA GLN A 382 51.80 12.07 16.02
C GLN A 382 51.72 11.12 14.81
N GLU A 383 50.50 10.87 14.31
CA GLU A 383 50.28 9.98 13.17
C GLU A 383 50.91 10.56 11.89
N THR A 384 51.57 9.71 11.10
CA THR A 384 52.23 10.11 9.84
C THR A 384 52.10 9.01 8.79
N GLY A 385 52.07 9.40 7.51
CA GLY A 385 52.01 8.46 6.39
C GLY A 385 50.72 7.62 6.34
N PRO A 386 50.72 6.50 5.61
CA PRO A 386 49.56 5.63 5.48
C PRO A 386 49.27 4.89 6.79
N GLN A 387 48.06 5.06 7.32
CA GLN A 387 47.58 4.37 8.52
C GLN A 387 46.55 3.30 8.14
N ALA A 388 46.78 2.05 8.53
CA ALA A 388 45.87 0.96 8.22
C ALA A 388 44.63 0.99 9.12
N VAL A 389 43.45 0.87 8.51
CA VAL A 389 42.18 0.70 9.21
C VAL A 389 41.52 -0.58 8.73
N GLU A 390 41.18 -1.43 9.67
CA GLU A 390 40.50 -2.70 9.42
C GLU A 390 39.12 -2.67 10.06
N VAL A 391 38.09 -3.03 9.29
CA VAL A 391 36.72 -3.13 9.80
C VAL A 391 36.31 -4.59 9.83
N ASN A 392 35.95 -5.05 11.02
CA ASN A 392 35.51 -6.41 11.29
C ASN A 392 34.01 -6.41 11.61
N ALA A 393 33.25 -7.31 10.99
CA ALA A 393 31.84 -7.56 11.26
C ALA A 393 31.52 -9.02 10.97
N GLU A 394 30.59 -9.63 11.72
CA GLU A 394 30.27 -11.07 11.57
C GLU A 394 31.53 -11.96 11.60
N GLU A 395 32.46 -11.69 12.53
CA GLU A 395 33.69 -12.45 12.73
C GLU A 395 34.67 -12.49 11.53
N ARG A 396 34.47 -11.59 10.55
CA ARG A 396 35.34 -11.45 9.37
C ARG A 396 35.74 -10.01 9.11
N VAL A 397 36.85 -9.85 8.41
CA VAL A 397 37.30 -8.55 7.90
C VAL A 397 36.47 -8.18 6.67
N ILE A 398 35.66 -7.13 6.77
CA ILE A 398 34.77 -6.67 5.69
C ILE A 398 35.31 -5.46 4.92
N ALA A 399 36.33 -4.78 5.46
CA ALA A 399 37.06 -3.72 4.78
C ALA A 399 38.49 -3.59 5.34
N ARG A 400 39.46 -3.34 4.45
CA ARG A 400 40.82 -2.91 4.78
C ARG A 400 41.13 -1.69 3.93
N THR A 401 41.56 -0.60 4.56
CA THR A 401 41.89 0.64 3.85
C THR A 401 43.05 1.32 4.54
N ALA A 402 44.02 1.79 3.77
CA ALA A 402 45.02 2.72 4.25
C ALA A 402 44.47 4.14 4.12
N VAL A 403 44.47 4.89 5.22
CA VAL A 403 44.10 6.31 5.26
C VAL A 403 45.37 7.12 5.38
N GLU A 404 45.64 7.99 4.41
CA GLU A 404 46.83 8.83 4.40
C GLU A 404 46.78 9.92 5.47
N VAL A 405 47.89 10.11 6.19
CA VAL A 405 48.13 11.24 7.08
C VAL A 405 49.23 12.12 6.49
N ALA A 406 48.85 13.32 6.05
CA ALA A 406 49.75 14.23 5.33
C ALA A 406 49.42 15.69 5.63
N ALA A 407 50.41 16.58 5.46
CA ALA A 407 50.18 18.01 5.58
C ALA A 407 49.10 18.45 4.56
N PRO A 408 48.13 19.29 4.97
CA PRO A 408 47.12 19.80 4.03
C PRO A 408 47.82 20.67 2.97
N ARG A 409 47.37 20.61 1.71
CA ARG A 409 47.97 21.41 0.62
C ARG A 409 47.50 22.88 0.65
N GLY A 410 46.64 23.23 1.61
CA GLY A 410 46.12 24.57 1.85
C GLY A 410 45.27 24.61 3.13
N ASN A 411 44.35 25.57 3.22
CA ASN A 411 43.41 25.63 4.35
C ASN A 411 42.32 24.56 4.17
N LEU A 412 42.02 23.82 5.24
CA LEU A 412 41.00 22.78 5.26
C LEU A 412 39.88 23.14 6.23
N VAL A 413 38.63 22.99 5.82
CA VAL A 413 37.47 23.11 6.71
C VAL A 413 36.82 21.74 6.80
N ILE A 414 36.76 21.15 7.99
CA ILE A 414 36.11 19.88 8.27
C ILE A 414 34.88 20.17 9.13
N GLY A 415 33.71 20.29 8.51
CA GLY A 415 32.50 20.68 9.22
C GLY A 415 31.50 19.55 9.39
N GLN A 416 30.51 19.78 10.25
CA GLN A 416 29.38 18.87 10.44
C GLN A 416 28.06 19.64 10.47
N VAL A 417 27.04 19.09 9.84
CA VAL A 417 25.69 19.66 9.78
C VAL A 417 24.70 18.74 10.48
N PHE A 418 23.81 19.28 11.31
CA PHE A 418 22.83 18.56 12.10
C PHE A 418 21.41 19.06 11.85
N SER A 419 20.44 18.18 12.06
CA SER A 419 19.05 18.58 12.27
C SER A 419 18.88 18.97 13.74
N GLY A 420 18.33 20.15 14.01
CA GLY A 420 18.04 20.58 15.38
C GLY A 420 16.99 19.71 16.07
N THR A 421 16.03 19.20 15.30
CA THR A 421 14.94 18.36 15.81
C THR A 421 15.38 16.92 16.11
N SER A 422 15.99 16.21 15.14
CA SER A 422 16.41 14.81 15.37
C SER A 422 17.78 14.68 16.04
N ARG A 423 18.55 15.77 16.10
CA ARG A 423 19.96 15.79 16.55
C ARG A 423 20.87 14.84 15.76
N THR A 424 20.42 14.34 14.61
CA THR A 424 21.21 13.50 13.71
C THR A 424 21.92 14.36 12.67
N GLY A 425 23.04 13.87 12.17
CA GLY A 425 23.74 14.52 11.06
C GLY A 425 22.90 14.57 9.78
N LEU A 426 22.91 15.71 9.09
CA LEU A 426 22.19 15.92 7.83
C LEU A 426 23.08 15.57 6.64
N GLU A 427 22.76 14.47 5.98
CA GLU A 427 23.40 14.10 4.70
C GLU A 427 22.88 14.97 3.54
N LYS A 428 23.65 15.01 2.45
CA LYS A 428 23.27 15.67 1.19
C LYS A 428 23.07 17.19 1.26
N VAL A 429 23.57 17.83 2.31
CA VAL A 429 23.69 19.30 2.37
C VAL A 429 24.82 19.69 1.43
N ARG A 430 24.53 20.52 0.43
CA ARG A 430 25.56 21.05 -0.48
C ARG A 430 26.17 22.30 0.15
N ILE A 431 27.48 22.32 0.32
CA ILE A 431 28.23 23.47 0.80
C ILE A 431 28.92 24.10 -0.40
N GLN A 432 28.49 25.32 -0.75
CA GLN A 432 29.15 26.15 -1.75
C GLN A 432 30.06 27.15 -1.04
N THR A 433 31.29 27.24 -1.52
CA THR A 433 32.30 28.14 -0.97
C THR A 433 32.40 29.42 -1.79
N SER A 434 33.01 30.47 -1.24
CA SER A 434 33.28 31.72 -1.99
C SER A 434 34.16 31.53 -3.22
N ALA A 435 34.94 30.44 -3.29
CA ALA A 435 35.75 30.05 -4.45
C ALA A 435 35.00 29.16 -5.46
N SER A 436 33.66 29.10 -5.39
CA SER A 436 32.77 28.31 -6.26
C SER A 436 32.99 26.80 -6.26
N ARG A 437 33.82 26.24 -5.37
CA ARG A 437 33.85 24.80 -5.08
C ARG A 437 32.59 24.38 -4.33
N MET A 438 32.00 23.26 -4.74
CA MET A 438 30.82 22.66 -4.11
C MET A 438 31.18 21.29 -3.57
N VAL A 439 30.92 21.08 -2.28
CA VAL A 439 31.03 19.75 -1.63
C VAL A 439 29.69 19.38 -1.02
N GLN A 440 29.54 18.12 -0.62
CA GLN A 440 28.30 17.62 -0.05
C GLN A 440 28.56 16.86 1.25
N THR A 441 27.67 17.01 2.24
CA THR A 441 27.77 16.22 3.46
C THR A 441 27.57 14.74 3.20
N THR A 442 28.40 13.96 3.90
CA THR A 442 28.43 12.49 3.94
C THR A 442 27.61 11.97 5.12
N ALA A 443 27.73 10.66 5.43
CA ALA A 443 27.06 10.05 6.57
C ALA A 443 27.36 10.80 7.87
N GLY A 444 26.36 10.92 8.74
CA GLY A 444 26.48 11.70 9.97
C GLY A 444 26.71 13.21 9.76
N GLY A 445 26.49 13.73 8.54
CA GLY A 445 26.47 15.15 8.25
C GLY A 445 27.84 15.82 8.08
N TYR A 446 28.91 15.04 7.94
CA TYR A 446 30.27 15.56 7.84
C TYR A 446 30.64 16.00 6.41
N PHE A 447 31.43 17.05 6.27
CA PHE A 447 31.99 17.50 4.99
C PHE A 447 33.42 18.02 5.15
N ALA A 448 34.18 18.07 4.05
CA ALA A 448 35.46 18.75 4.01
C ALA A 448 35.60 19.65 2.79
N CYS A 449 36.21 20.82 2.95
CA CYS A 449 36.53 21.76 1.87
C CYS A 449 38.01 22.18 1.95
N GLU A 450 38.75 22.06 0.85
CA GLU A 450 40.15 22.51 0.74
C GLU A 450 40.27 23.79 -0.10
N PHE A 451 41.12 24.72 0.35
CA PHE A 451 41.31 26.04 -0.24
C PHE A 451 42.79 26.35 -0.50
N PRO A 452 43.15 26.78 -1.73
CA PRO A 452 44.54 27.06 -2.09
C PRO A 452 45.07 28.41 -1.57
N VAL A 453 44.21 29.31 -1.08
CA VAL A 453 44.59 30.65 -0.60
C VAL A 453 44.14 30.83 0.85
N ILE A 454 45.01 31.41 1.68
CA ILE A 454 44.75 31.67 3.10
C ILE A 454 43.73 32.82 3.23
N PHE A 455 42.44 32.50 3.14
CA PHE A 455 41.37 33.42 3.52
C PHE A 455 41.22 33.43 5.04
N ARG A 456 41.31 34.61 5.68
CA ARG A 456 41.03 34.75 7.13
C ARG A 456 39.55 34.54 7.47
N ASN A 457 38.65 34.88 6.54
CA ASN A 457 37.21 34.69 6.65
C ASN A 457 36.69 33.98 5.40
N LEU A 458 36.05 32.83 5.60
CA LEU A 458 35.46 32.03 4.53
C LEU A 458 33.93 32.11 4.60
N ARG A 459 33.30 32.49 3.50
CA ARG A 459 31.84 32.43 3.37
C ARG A 459 31.42 31.06 2.85
N LEU A 460 30.54 30.39 3.59
CA LEU A 460 29.86 29.17 3.18
C LEU A 460 28.39 29.45 2.92
N ARG A 461 27.91 29.04 1.75
CA ARG A 461 26.49 28.92 1.45
C ARG A 461 26.08 27.47 1.60
N LEU A 462 25.28 27.17 2.61
CA LEU A 462 24.80 25.83 2.92
C LEU A 462 23.41 25.66 2.30
N ILE A 463 23.28 24.69 1.40
CA ILE A 463 22.07 24.37 0.66
C ILE A 463 21.60 22.99 1.13
N PRO A 464 20.71 22.91 2.12
CA PRO A 464 20.30 21.65 2.71
C PRO A 464 19.32 20.88 1.80
N PRO A 465 19.02 19.60 2.13
CA PRO A 465 17.99 18.85 1.44
C PRO A 465 16.58 19.46 1.66
N ALA A 466 15.61 18.93 0.91
CA ALA A 466 14.19 19.24 1.07
C ALA A 466 13.74 19.18 2.54
N GLY A 467 12.97 20.18 2.97
CA GLY A 467 12.54 20.33 4.36
C GLY A 467 13.31 21.36 5.17
N TYR A 468 14.41 21.92 4.67
CA TYR A 468 15.25 22.89 5.37
C TYR A 468 15.50 24.12 4.48
N LEU A 469 15.75 25.27 5.10
CA LEU A 469 16.05 26.52 4.37
C LEU A 469 17.56 26.70 4.18
N PRO A 470 18.02 27.19 3.00
CA PRO A 470 19.42 27.55 2.80
C PRO A 470 19.87 28.68 3.73
N GLU A 471 21.13 28.65 4.12
CA GLU A 471 21.75 29.66 4.97
C GLU A 471 23.14 30.05 4.48
N GLU A 472 23.56 31.29 4.76
CA GLU A 472 24.96 31.71 4.63
C GLU A 472 25.59 31.85 6.01
N ARG A 473 26.83 31.38 6.14
CA ARG A 473 27.62 31.44 7.37
C ARG A 473 29.05 31.84 7.06
N TRP A 474 29.62 32.69 7.91
CA TRP A 474 31.02 33.07 7.86
C TRP A 474 31.80 32.23 8.86
N ILE A 475 32.91 31.64 8.41
CA ILE A 475 33.86 30.93 9.26
C ILE A 475 35.14 31.75 9.33
N ARG A 476 35.59 32.02 10.55
CA ARG A 476 36.91 32.58 10.79
C ARG A 476 37.93 31.45 10.82
N MET A 477 38.96 31.54 9.97
CA MET A 477 40.11 30.64 10.03
C MET A 477 41.07 31.17 11.10
N GLY A 478 41.47 30.31 12.05
CA GLY A 478 42.45 30.64 13.09
C GLY A 478 43.89 30.60 12.58
N THR A 479 44.85 30.47 13.49
CA THR A 479 46.27 30.19 13.16
C THR A 479 46.49 28.74 12.70
N GLU A 480 45.52 27.86 12.96
CA GLU A 480 45.51 26.48 12.49
C GLU A 480 45.03 26.40 11.05
N SER A 481 45.68 25.56 10.23
CA SER A 481 45.28 25.29 8.84
C SER A 481 43.98 24.47 8.71
N VAL A 482 43.32 24.13 9.83
CA VAL A 482 42.09 23.33 9.88
C VAL A 482 41.02 24.02 10.74
N ALA A 483 39.80 24.21 10.23
CA ALA A 483 38.64 24.69 11.02
C ALA A 483 37.56 23.60 11.15
N ARG A 484 36.89 23.52 12.31
CA ARG A 484 35.89 22.49 12.64
C ARG A 484 34.50 23.05 13.00
N PRO A 485 33.78 23.68 12.06
CA PRO A 485 32.47 24.28 12.34
C PRO A 485 31.37 23.22 12.53
N ARG A 486 30.38 23.53 13.36
CA ARG A 486 29.13 22.75 13.48
C ARG A 486 27.95 23.65 13.11
N PHE A 487 27.06 23.13 12.28
CA PHE A 487 25.85 23.82 11.84
C PHE A 487 24.62 23.03 12.27
N VAL A 488 23.60 23.74 12.73
CA VAL A 488 22.30 23.15 13.10
C VAL A 488 21.24 23.80 12.22
N PHE A 489 20.47 22.95 11.53
CA PHE A 489 19.33 23.38 10.72
C PHE A 489 18.03 22.96 11.39
N GLU A 490 17.13 23.92 11.54
CA GLU A 490 15.75 23.62 11.90
C GLU A 490 14.94 23.32 10.63
N PRO A 491 14.08 22.29 10.64
CA PRO A 491 13.18 22.04 9.53
C PRO A 491 12.27 23.26 9.31
N TYR A 492 12.02 23.59 8.04
CA TYR A 492 11.10 24.64 7.63
C TYR A 492 9.67 24.39 8.16
N ALA A 493 9.25 23.12 8.15
CA ALA A 493 7.96 22.68 8.67
C ALA A 493 8.15 21.41 9.50
N PRO A 494 8.55 21.51 10.79
CA PRO A 494 8.96 20.37 11.61
C PRO A 494 7.92 19.25 11.69
N ARG A 495 6.62 19.59 11.71
CA ARG A 495 5.54 18.61 11.79
C ARG A 495 5.23 17.89 10.46
N LEU A 496 5.67 18.48 9.35
CA LEU A 496 5.55 17.91 8.00
C LEU A 496 6.79 17.11 7.59
N GLN A 497 7.92 17.32 8.25
CA GLN A 497 9.19 16.69 7.90
C GLN A 497 9.07 15.16 7.89
N GLY A 498 9.33 14.52 6.75
CA GLY A 498 9.33 13.07 6.61
C GLY A 498 7.95 12.41 6.45
N ARG A 499 6.85 13.18 6.56
CA ARG A 499 5.49 12.70 6.30
C ARG A 499 5.33 12.24 4.86
N SER A 500 4.37 11.35 4.62
CA SER A 500 4.05 10.77 3.32
C SER A 500 2.64 11.14 2.88
N ILE A 501 2.50 11.87 1.78
CA ILE A 501 1.19 12.34 1.30
C ILE A 501 0.93 11.86 -0.13
N GLY A 502 -0.21 11.21 -0.33
CA GLY A 502 -0.71 10.81 -1.64
C GLY A 502 -1.46 11.95 -2.33
N ILE A 503 -1.22 12.19 -3.61
CA ILE A 503 -2.00 13.13 -4.42
C ILE A 503 -2.64 12.38 -5.59
N ILE A 504 -3.95 12.49 -5.71
CA ILE A 504 -4.76 11.99 -6.82
C ILE A 504 -5.23 13.20 -7.63
N ALA A 505 -4.92 13.28 -8.93
CA ALA A 505 -5.61 14.23 -9.83
C ALA A 505 -5.37 13.85 -11.28
N GLY A 506 -6.28 14.29 -12.16
CA GLY A 506 -6.10 14.29 -13.60
C GLY A 506 -4.99 15.26 -14.05
N ARG A 507 -4.53 15.11 -15.30
CA ARG A 507 -3.50 15.97 -15.91
C ARG A 507 -4.01 17.39 -16.16
N ASP A 508 -5.31 17.54 -16.36
CA ASP A 508 -6.03 18.80 -16.49
C ASP A 508 -5.90 19.69 -15.23
N LEU A 509 -5.64 19.10 -14.07
CA LEU A 509 -5.48 19.81 -12.79
C LEU A 509 -4.01 20.04 -12.41
N ASP A 510 -3.06 19.77 -13.31
CA ASP A 510 -1.63 20.04 -13.10
C ASP A 510 -1.32 21.47 -12.61
N PRO A 511 -1.98 22.54 -13.13
CA PRO A 511 -1.76 23.90 -12.63
C PRO A 511 -2.03 24.08 -11.14
N TRP A 512 -2.92 23.26 -10.56
CA TRP A 512 -3.24 23.25 -9.13
C TRP A 512 -2.34 22.33 -8.32
N VAL A 513 -1.98 21.19 -8.91
CA VAL A 513 -1.14 20.19 -8.27
C VAL A 513 0.30 20.69 -8.12
N ARG A 514 0.86 21.38 -9.12
CA ARG A 514 2.28 21.77 -9.13
C ARG A 514 2.68 22.66 -7.93
N PRO A 515 1.96 23.75 -7.60
CA PRO A 515 2.30 24.58 -6.44
C PRO A 515 2.21 23.80 -5.12
N LEU A 516 1.17 22.98 -4.95
CA LEU A 516 0.98 22.15 -3.77
C LEU A 516 2.10 21.13 -3.59
N VAL A 517 2.44 20.37 -4.64
CA VAL A 517 3.53 19.38 -4.60
C VAL A 517 4.87 20.07 -4.33
N LYS A 518 5.15 21.20 -4.99
CA LYS A 518 6.37 21.98 -4.76
C LYS A 518 6.47 22.44 -3.30
N GLY A 519 5.38 22.93 -2.72
CA GLY A 519 5.31 23.35 -1.32
C GLY A 519 5.50 22.19 -0.35
N LEU A 520 4.82 21.06 -0.58
CA LEU A 520 4.95 19.85 0.24
C LEU A 520 6.39 19.33 0.23
N MET A 521 7.00 19.24 -0.96
CA MET A 521 8.41 18.85 -1.08
C MET A 521 9.34 19.85 -0.38
N LYS A 522 9.08 21.16 -0.47
CA LYS A 522 9.85 22.18 0.28
C LYS A 522 9.77 21.95 1.79
N CYS A 523 8.62 21.51 2.30
CA CYS A 523 8.40 21.12 3.70
C CYS A 523 8.97 19.75 4.09
N GLY A 524 9.66 19.04 3.18
CA GLY A 524 10.27 17.74 3.47
C GLY A 524 9.30 16.56 3.44
N VAL A 525 8.12 16.74 2.84
CA VAL A 525 7.11 15.68 2.65
C VAL A 525 7.50 14.77 1.47
N LYS A 526 7.36 13.46 1.65
CA LYS A 526 7.43 12.46 0.59
C LYS A 526 6.09 12.41 -0.14
N VAL A 527 6.04 13.00 -1.34
CA VAL A 527 4.81 13.08 -2.13
C VAL A 527 4.69 11.88 -3.08
N PHE A 528 3.54 11.21 -3.06
CA PHE A 528 3.23 10.07 -3.93
C PHE A 528 2.12 10.42 -4.90
N ARG A 529 2.42 10.42 -6.21
CA ARG A 529 1.39 10.61 -7.23
C ARG A 529 0.65 9.29 -7.46
N LEU A 530 -0.62 9.26 -7.08
CA LEU A 530 -1.48 8.10 -7.24
C LEU A 530 -2.17 8.14 -8.62
N PRO A 531 -2.47 6.98 -9.23
CA PRO A 531 -3.06 6.91 -10.56
C PRO A 531 -4.46 7.54 -10.59
N PHE A 532 -4.80 8.22 -11.68
CA PHE A 532 -6.12 8.77 -11.94
C PHE A 532 -6.61 8.28 -13.31
N PRO A 533 -7.46 7.22 -13.37
CA PRO A 533 -7.98 6.69 -14.62
C PRO A 533 -9.09 7.57 -15.17
N ALA A 534 -8.73 8.49 -16.07
CA ALA A 534 -9.69 9.35 -16.75
C ALA A 534 -10.77 8.53 -17.49
N GLY A 535 -12.03 8.98 -17.44
CA GLY A 535 -13.15 8.35 -18.14
C GLY A 535 -13.88 7.22 -17.40
N GLN A 536 -13.50 6.93 -16.15
CA GLN A 536 -14.29 6.08 -15.26
C GLN A 536 -15.31 6.92 -14.48
N GLU A 537 -16.47 6.34 -14.14
CA GLU A 537 -17.50 7.01 -13.33
C GLU A 537 -16.96 7.40 -11.93
N HIS A 538 -15.94 6.67 -11.44
CA HIS A 538 -15.30 6.87 -10.14
C HIS A 538 -13.77 6.59 -10.19
N PRO A 539 -12.97 7.52 -10.74
CA PRO A 539 -11.54 7.30 -10.97
C PRO A 539 -10.72 7.08 -9.69
N GLU A 540 -11.20 7.56 -8.54
CA GLU A 540 -10.48 7.51 -7.28
C GLU A 540 -10.33 6.10 -6.70
N TYR A 541 -11.18 5.13 -7.04
CA TYR A 541 -11.14 3.79 -6.43
C TYR A 541 -9.82 3.04 -6.65
N VAL A 542 -9.26 3.13 -7.86
CA VAL A 542 -7.93 2.53 -8.16
C VAL A 542 -6.86 3.20 -7.31
N ALA A 543 -6.98 4.52 -7.12
CA ALA A 543 -6.07 5.31 -6.32
C ALA A 543 -6.18 4.96 -4.82
N VAL A 544 -7.40 4.78 -4.30
CA VAL A 544 -7.67 4.33 -2.92
C VAL A 544 -7.06 2.96 -2.67
N THR A 545 -7.26 2.02 -3.60
CA THR A 545 -6.69 0.68 -3.50
C THR A 545 -5.16 0.74 -3.42
N ARG A 546 -4.54 1.60 -4.24
CA ARG A 546 -3.08 1.79 -4.22
C ARG A 546 -2.60 2.49 -2.95
N ALA A 547 -3.30 3.52 -2.50
CA ALA A 547 -3.00 4.23 -1.25
C ALA A 547 -3.04 3.26 -0.05
N ASN A 548 -4.06 2.41 -0.01
CA ASN A 548 -4.22 1.39 1.02
C ASN A 548 -3.10 0.34 0.97
N ALA A 549 -2.73 -0.13 -0.22
CA ALA A 549 -1.63 -1.08 -0.39
C ALA A 549 -0.27 -0.52 0.06
N MET A 550 -0.10 0.80 0.05
CA MET A 550 1.13 1.42 0.53
C MET A 550 1.25 1.36 2.05
N GLY A 551 0.13 1.41 2.80
CA GLY A 551 0.11 1.29 4.26
C GLY A 551 0.83 2.38 5.06
N THR A 552 1.50 3.33 4.40
CA THR A 552 2.39 4.32 5.04
C THR A 552 2.01 5.78 4.75
N LEU A 553 0.86 6.05 4.15
CA LEU A 553 0.45 7.42 3.84
C LEU A 553 -0.20 8.08 5.08
N ASP A 554 0.30 9.25 5.47
CA ASP A 554 -0.29 10.07 6.53
C ASP A 554 -1.59 10.76 6.06
N ALA A 555 -1.64 11.16 4.78
CA ALA A 555 -2.83 11.75 4.15
C ALA A 555 -2.94 11.48 2.64
N VAL A 556 -4.15 11.58 2.10
CA VAL A 556 -4.41 11.60 0.65
C VAL A 556 -5.27 12.81 0.26
N LEU A 557 -4.81 13.56 -0.74
CA LEU A 557 -5.56 14.67 -1.34
C LEU A 557 -5.96 14.28 -2.75
N SER A 558 -7.27 14.19 -3.01
CA SER A 558 -7.80 14.04 -4.37
C SER A 558 -8.30 15.38 -4.88
N LEU A 559 -7.82 15.80 -6.04
CA LEU A 559 -8.21 17.04 -6.70
C LEU A 559 -9.04 16.67 -7.92
N LYS A 560 -10.23 17.26 -8.05
CA LYS A 560 -11.14 17.05 -9.20
C LYS A 560 -11.77 18.36 -9.64
N ALA A 561 -12.19 18.46 -10.90
CA ALA A 561 -12.94 19.62 -11.37
C ALA A 561 -14.34 19.66 -10.75
N GLU A 562 -14.81 20.86 -10.42
CA GLU A 562 -16.14 21.13 -9.87
C GLU A 562 -16.79 22.25 -10.71
N THR A 563 -18.08 22.11 -11.00
CA THR A 563 -18.80 23.02 -11.91
C THR A 563 -19.21 24.34 -11.26
N GLY A 564 -19.19 24.41 -9.93
CA GLY A 564 -19.51 25.62 -9.16
C GLY A 564 -18.33 26.58 -9.00
N PRO A 565 -18.59 27.82 -8.52
CA PRO A 565 -17.55 28.84 -8.29
C PRO A 565 -16.78 28.67 -6.97
N THR A 566 -17.09 27.61 -6.21
CA THR A 566 -16.60 27.41 -4.84
C THR A 566 -15.63 26.24 -4.81
N LEU A 567 -14.52 26.41 -4.09
CA LEU A 567 -13.62 25.31 -3.76
C LEU A 567 -14.29 24.43 -2.70
N VAL A 568 -14.69 23.21 -3.07
CA VAL A 568 -15.43 22.31 -2.19
C VAL A 568 -14.50 21.26 -1.61
N MET A 569 -14.27 21.31 -0.30
CA MET A 569 -13.48 20.32 0.42
C MET A 569 -14.40 19.32 1.12
N ARG A 570 -14.42 18.10 0.60
CA ARG A 570 -15.09 16.97 1.22
C ARG A 570 -14.07 16.20 2.04
N HIS A 571 -14.36 15.93 3.31
CA HIS A 571 -13.45 15.18 4.19
C HIS A 571 -13.94 13.75 4.43
N TYR A 572 -12.99 12.83 4.51
CA TYR A 572 -13.22 11.39 4.61
C TYR A 572 -12.34 10.87 5.75
N HIS A 573 -12.96 10.51 6.89
CA HIS A 573 -12.43 9.78 8.05
C HIS A 573 -13.16 10.23 9.33
N ARG A 574 -13.55 9.29 10.21
CA ARG A 574 -14.31 9.57 11.45
C ARG A 574 -13.47 10.18 12.58
N GLY A 575 -12.15 10.27 12.42
CA GLY A 575 -11.21 10.82 13.41
C GLY A 575 -11.02 12.35 13.39
N GLY A 576 -11.83 13.09 12.62
CA GLY A 576 -11.85 14.56 12.65
C GLY A 576 -10.68 15.29 11.97
N ALA A 577 -9.53 14.65 11.78
CA ALA A 577 -8.33 15.26 11.18
C ALA A 577 -8.58 15.88 9.79
N GLY A 578 -9.28 15.16 8.91
CA GLY A 578 -9.63 15.69 7.57
C GLY A 578 -10.54 16.91 7.66
N LYS A 579 -11.53 16.89 8.57
CA LYS A 579 -12.41 18.03 8.82
C LYS A 579 -11.62 19.23 9.34
N ALA A 580 -10.72 19.01 10.31
CA ALA A 580 -9.89 20.05 10.89
C ALA A 580 -8.98 20.71 9.83
N ILE A 581 -8.35 19.92 8.95
CA ILE A 581 -7.57 20.44 7.82
C ILE A 581 -8.48 21.27 6.90
N ALA A 582 -9.64 20.75 6.49
CA ALA A 582 -10.54 21.44 5.59
C ALA A 582 -11.06 22.78 6.16
N GLU A 583 -11.45 22.81 7.44
CA GLU A 583 -11.88 24.03 8.13
C GLU A 583 -10.74 25.03 8.29
N ALA A 584 -9.50 24.56 8.57
CA ALA A 584 -8.33 25.42 8.65
C ALA A 584 -8.00 26.05 7.28
N VAL A 585 -8.10 25.29 6.18
CA VAL A 585 -7.95 25.82 4.82
C VAL A 585 -9.03 26.86 4.53
N LYS A 586 -10.30 26.54 4.79
CA LYS A 586 -11.43 27.46 4.59
C LYS A 586 -11.24 28.77 5.36
N LYS A 587 -10.84 28.69 6.63
CA LYS A 587 -10.57 29.85 7.48
C LYS A 587 -9.47 30.74 6.89
N GLN A 588 -8.38 30.14 6.42
CA GLN A 588 -7.27 30.90 5.80
C GLN A 588 -7.69 31.53 4.47
N LEU A 589 -8.48 30.83 3.66
CA LEU A 589 -8.96 31.36 2.38
C LEU A 589 -10.01 32.46 2.54
N SER A 590 -10.69 32.53 3.69
CA SER A 590 -11.68 33.57 3.99
C SER A 590 -11.06 34.89 4.49
N ALA A 591 -9.74 34.97 4.63
CA ALA A 591 -9.03 36.19 5.00
C ALA A 591 -8.90 37.16 3.80
N ASP A 592 -9.16 38.45 4.04
CA ASP A 592 -9.36 39.51 3.03
C ASP A 592 -8.06 39.91 2.29
N PRO A 593 -8.05 40.04 0.94
CA PRO A 593 -9.09 39.62 -0.01
C PRO A 593 -8.95 38.15 -0.37
N ALA A 594 -10.01 37.39 -0.15
CA ALA A 594 -10.10 35.96 -0.45
C ALA A 594 -10.07 35.71 -1.97
N PRO A 595 -9.16 34.86 -2.49
CA PRO A 595 -9.01 34.64 -3.92
C PRO A 595 -10.01 33.63 -4.50
N VAL A 596 -10.70 32.87 -3.64
CA VAL A 596 -11.74 31.89 -3.97
C VAL A 596 -12.59 31.61 -2.72
N SER A 597 -13.91 31.43 -2.89
CA SER A 597 -14.79 30.97 -1.80
C SER A 597 -14.55 29.48 -1.53
N ALA A 598 -14.58 29.07 -0.26
CA ALA A 598 -14.34 27.69 0.15
C ALA A 598 -15.48 27.13 1.02
N ALA A 599 -15.89 25.90 0.73
CA ALA A 599 -16.91 25.17 1.49
C ALA A 599 -16.32 23.85 2.02
N VAL A 600 -16.76 23.46 3.23
CA VAL A 600 -16.39 22.18 3.84
C VAL A 600 -17.65 21.36 4.00
N ALA A 601 -17.59 20.11 3.57
CA ALA A 601 -18.68 19.16 3.70
C ALA A 601 -18.16 17.78 4.13
N ALA A 602 -19.03 16.98 4.73
CA ALA A 602 -18.75 15.57 4.87
C ALA A 602 -18.71 14.91 3.48
N GLY A 603 -17.67 14.12 3.22
CA GLY A 603 -17.62 13.27 2.05
C GLY A 603 -18.53 12.04 2.22
N SER A 604 -18.96 11.45 1.10
CA SER A 604 -19.63 10.15 1.12
C SER A 604 -18.62 9.00 1.19
N ASP A 605 -18.98 7.83 1.72
CA ASP A 605 -18.01 6.73 1.86
C ASP A 605 -17.47 6.20 0.50
N TYR A 606 -18.07 6.62 -0.62
CA TYR A 606 -17.77 6.19 -1.98
C TYR A 606 -16.47 6.73 -2.59
N GLU A 607 -16.01 7.93 -2.24
CA GLU A 607 -14.85 8.50 -2.95
C GLU A 607 -13.52 8.08 -2.31
N LEU A 608 -13.21 8.61 -1.13
CA LEU A 608 -11.99 8.29 -0.38
C LEU A 608 -12.29 7.79 1.05
N GLY A 609 -13.56 7.54 1.41
CA GLY A 609 -14.00 7.11 2.76
C GLY A 609 -13.25 5.92 3.34
N ASN A 610 -12.69 5.13 2.43
CA ASN A 610 -12.10 3.83 2.64
C ASN A 610 -10.57 3.80 2.57
N THR A 611 -9.95 4.97 2.46
CA THR A 611 -8.50 5.13 2.58
C THR A 611 -8.11 4.95 4.05
N GLY A 612 -7.04 4.21 4.34
CA GLY A 612 -6.55 4.03 5.72
C GLY A 612 -5.88 5.30 6.29
N ALA A 613 -5.94 6.40 5.56
CA ALA A 613 -5.23 7.65 5.80
C ALA A 613 -6.21 8.81 5.92
N THR A 614 -5.75 9.95 6.44
CA THR A 614 -6.57 11.18 6.50
C THR A 614 -6.83 11.70 5.08
N CYS A 615 -8.09 11.83 4.67
CA CYS A 615 -8.38 12.11 3.26
C CYS A 615 -9.30 13.30 3.00
N LEU A 616 -8.99 14.00 1.92
CA LEU A 616 -9.73 15.16 1.42
C LEU A 616 -9.92 15.04 -0.09
N VAL A 617 -11.15 15.26 -0.54
CA VAL A 617 -11.45 15.52 -1.94
C VAL A 617 -11.70 17.01 -2.09
N VAL A 618 -10.93 17.63 -2.98
CA VAL A 618 -10.93 19.05 -3.26
C VAL A 618 -11.52 19.24 -4.66
N GLY A 619 -12.77 19.69 -4.69
CA GLY A 619 -13.45 20.16 -5.89
C GLY A 619 -12.93 21.54 -6.28
N ILE A 620 -12.33 21.63 -7.45
CA ILE A 620 -11.65 22.80 -7.98
C ILE A 620 -12.58 23.53 -8.96
N PRO A 621 -12.87 24.82 -8.75
CA PRO A 621 -13.72 25.57 -9.66
C PRO A 621 -13.09 25.68 -11.05
N ALA A 622 -13.92 25.62 -12.09
CA ALA A 622 -13.47 25.74 -13.48
C ALA A 622 -12.89 27.12 -13.85
N LEU A 623 -13.26 28.18 -13.11
CA LEU A 623 -12.94 29.58 -13.44
C LEU A 623 -12.26 30.28 -12.26
N VAL A 624 -10.97 30.01 -12.05
CA VAL A 624 -10.18 30.70 -11.01
C VAL A 624 -8.88 31.26 -11.62
N PRO A 625 -8.47 32.50 -11.25
CA PRO A 625 -7.19 33.05 -11.66
C PRO A 625 -6.02 32.15 -11.22
N PRO A 626 -4.98 31.95 -12.07
CA PRO A 626 -3.83 31.10 -11.73
C PRO A 626 -3.11 31.51 -10.43
N GLN A 627 -3.14 32.80 -10.07
CA GLN A 627 -2.55 33.33 -8.84
C GLN A 627 -3.19 32.74 -7.57
N THR A 628 -4.43 32.24 -7.67
CA THR A 628 -5.13 31.58 -6.56
C THR A 628 -4.55 30.22 -6.21
N ASN A 629 -3.91 29.54 -7.17
CA ASN A 629 -3.37 28.19 -6.96
C ASN A 629 -2.27 28.18 -5.89
N GLU A 630 -1.42 29.21 -5.86
CA GLU A 630 -0.35 29.33 -4.87
C GLU A 630 -0.91 29.59 -3.47
N ARG A 631 -1.90 30.49 -3.34
CA ARG A 631 -2.55 30.78 -2.05
C ARG A 631 -3.30 29.58 -1.49
N VAL A 632 -4.00 28.84 -2.35
CA VAL A 632 -4.68 27.60 -1.93
C VAL A 632 -3.66 26.55 -1.50
N ALA A 633 -2.59 26.35 -2.27
CA ALA A 633 -1.50 25.46 -1.88
C ALA A 633 -0.92 25.84 -0.51
N GLU A 634 -0.62 27.11 -0.27
CA GLU A 634 -0.13 27.61 1.02
C GLU A 634 -1.11 27.34 2.16
N ALA A 635 -2.40 27.59 1.95
CA ALA A 635 -3.43 27.30 2.94
C ALA A 635 -3.46 25.81 3.32
N PHE A 636 -3.33 24.90 2.35
CA PHE A 636 -3.22 23.47 2.60
C PHE A 636 -1.96 23.11 3.37
N LEU A 637 -0.80 23.68 3.04
CA LEU A 637 0.45 23.41 3.76
C LEU A 637 0.35 23.82 5.23
N ASN A 638 -0.17 25.02 5.49
CA ASN A 638 -0.36 25.54 6.84
C ASN A 638 -1.35 24.67 7.63
N ALA A 639 -2.47 24.28 7.01
CA ALA A 639 -3.47 23.43 7.65
C ALA A 639 -2.91 22.02 7.98
N LEU A 640 -2.15 21.42 7.06
CA LEU A 640 -1.49 20.14 7.29
C LEU A 640 -0.45 20.24 8.41
N GLN A 641 0.35 21.31 8.45
CA GLN A 641 1.35 21.53 9.49
C GLN A 641 0.73 21.76 10.87
N GLN A 642 -0.47 22.35 10.94
CA GLN A 642 -1.19 22.52 12.21
C GLN A 642 -1.80 21.20 12.71
N GLN A 643 -2.25 20.35 11.77
CA GLN A 643 -2.95 19.10 12.08
C GLN A 643 -2.02 17.96 12.51
N PHE A 644 -0.90 17.79 11.80
CA PHE A 644 0.16 16.88 12.21
C PHE A 644 0.95 17.47 13.38
#